data_AF-H0ETX8-F1
#
_entry.id   AF-H0ETX8-F1
#
_cell.length_a   1.000
_cell.length_b   1.000
_cell.length_c   1.000
_cell.angle_alpha   90.00
_cell.angle_beta   90.00
_cell.angle_gamma   90.00
#
_symmetry.space_group_name_H-M   'P 1'
#
loop_
_entity.id
_entity.type
_entity.pdbx_description
1 polymer ?
#
loop_
_entity_poly.entity_id
_entity_poly.type
_entity_poly.pdbx_seq_one_letter_code
_entity_poly.pdbx_strand_id
1 'polypeptide(L)'
;MPLNAIPPTTTVNGLKEKIKAAQGQCWVDVGFYGGIIPGNAAELLPLVDAGVRGFKGFLIESGVDEFPAVSSSDVALAMSTLAKTSTTLMFHAEMIPPITASVGDDVQTSLPPLEPSGPLNEYDTFLSSRPPAFETYAIEEILALSVIAPELQLHIVHLSAIEAIPILRAARDRGVKITAETCFHYLALAAEEVADGDTRHKCCPPIRSSVNRDGLWSELASPNSVIQTVVSDHSPCTPELKLLPDNLSQGCGAHYLQEPVKGVNGDMISKEEAEEKERGDFFASWGGISSVGFGLPILWTEAKTRSRPIDILDVVRLCAVNTSAQVGLSHKKGALRPGMDADVCVFDDEGEFVVGREQMLFRNKVSPYQGRTMRGLVKETWVRGQKVFERNGVNGGFVGKGGLPIGKLLPEMTQIGHTLQNNPEILSPEKEARAVPQPEAPHPPKPKKHSRPHSPGPQPHRKRKSKYSPYTPEIEKALSVITAELEKTSRTSTSTLTLENTIQTLEQRLRMRDQEIVLLKRERDGLRKEVEKEKEEVKRVEGVLDDVRRDRVAEIRKRMGVEEERNDLKSKVESLEKEGREWRGRLRELVGGEKTHPYLQPRDNIYEALAATTFRHPQKIAKSLASSKAHLRKKYRTFIAYYQRIAAT
;
A
#
# COMPACT_ATOMS: atom_id res chain seq x y z
N MET A 1 1.21 -15.03 -9.46
CA MET A 1 2.47 -14.29 -9.28
C MET A 1 3.53 -14.74 -10.28
N PRO A 2 4.37 -13.82 -10.81
CA PRO A 2 5.43 -14.15 -11.79
C PRO A 2 6.77 -14.61 -11.19
N LEU A 3 7.03 -14.37 -9.89
CA LEU A 3 8.36 -14.53 -9.26
C LEU A 3 8.67 -15.89 -8.61
N ASN A 4 7.67 -16.58 -8.04
CA ASN A 4 7.86 -17.89 -7.40
C ASN A 4 7.81 -19.03 -8.42
N ALA A 5 8.64 -18.92 -9.46
CA ALA A 5 8.86 -19.91 -10.51
C ALA A 5 10.32 -19.77 -10.98
N ILE A 6 10.96 -20.89 -11.30
CA ILE A 6 12.34 -20.90 -11.80
C ILE A 6 12.32 -21.47 -13.23
N PRO A 7 12.65 -20.67 -14.26
CA PRO A 7 12.86 -19.22 -14.21
C PRO A 7 11.56 -18.43 -13.97
N PRO A 8 11.64 -17.18 -13.47
CA PRO A 8 10.46 -16.33 -13.29
C PRO A 8 9.86 -15.92 -14.64
N THR A 9 8.61 -15.48 -14.62
CA THR A 9 7.85 -15.06 -15.83
C THR A 9 8.22 -13.64 -16.27
N THR A 10 9.51 -13.35 -16.43
CA THR A 10 10.05 -12.04 -16.84
C THR A 10 10.50 -12.00 -18.30
N THR A 11 10.50 -13.16 -18.97
CA THR A 11 10.80 -13.33 -20.40
C THR A 11 9.77 -14.23 -21.07
N VAL A 12 9.65 -14.17 -22.39
CA VAL A 12 8.77 -15.07 -23.16
C VAL A 12 9.15 -16.55 -22.95
N ASN A 13 10.44 -16.86 -22.82
CA ASN A 13 10.89 -18.21 -22.53
C ASN A 13 10.48 -18.66 -21.12
N GLY A 14 10.59 -17.79 -20.12
CA GLY A 14 10.10 -18.07 -18.77
C GLY A 14 8.59 -18.33 -18.73
N LEU A 15 7.80 -17.60 -19.54
CA LEU A 15 6.38 -17.89 -19.72
C LEU A 15 6.14 -19.27 -20.34
N LYS A 16 6.88 -19.62 -21.42
CA LYS A 16 6.75 -20.93 -22.09
C LYS A 16 7.06 -22.10 -21.15
N GLU A 17 8.13 -22.01 -20.35
CA GLU A 17 8.46 -23.04 -19.36
C GLU A 17 7.36 -23.20 -18.30
N LYS A 18 6.80 -22.08 -17.83
CA LYS A 18 5.69 -22.11 -16.87
C LYS A 18 4.42 -22.72 -17.46
N ILE A 19 4.09 -22.40 -18.71
CA ILE A 19 2.98 -23.01 -19.45
C ILE A 19 3.18 -24.52 -19.57
N LYS A 20 4.38 -24.94 -19.97
CA LYS A 20 4.74 -26.36 -20.09
C LYS A 20 4.62 -27.10 -18.76
N ALA A 21 5.08 -26.49 -17.67
CA ALA A 21 4.97 -27.07 -16.32
C ALA A 21 3.52 -27.18 -15.82
N ALA A 22 2.65 -26.22 -16.17
CA ALA A 22 1.25 -26.21 -15.76
C ALA A 22 0.35 -27.14 -16.59
N GLN A 23 0.78 -27.52 -17.80
CA GLN A 23 -0.03 -28.30 -18.74
C GLN A 23 -0.49 -29.62 -18.12
N GLY A 24 -1.81 -29.86 -18.15
CA GLY A 24 -2.42 -31.07 -17.60
C GLY A 24 -2.49 -31.16 -16.09
N GLN A 25 -2.08 -30.13 -15.35
CA GLN A 25 -2.10 -30.11 -13.88
C GLN A 25 -3.20 -29.21 -13.28
N CYS A 26 -3.80 -28.33 -14.08
CA CYS A 26 -4.76 -27.33 -13.60
C CYS A 26 -6.20 -27.87 -13.57
N TRP A 27 -6.85 -27.79 -12.40
CA TRP A 27 -8.27 -28.15 -12.26
C TRP A 27 -9.23 -27.03 -12.70
N VAL A 28 -8.75 -25.79 -12.69
CA VAL A 28 -9.47 -24.58 -13.11
C VAL A 28 -8.69 -23.87 -14.21
N ASP A 29 -9.32 -22.91 -14.89
CA ASP A 29 -8.61 -22.12 -15.91
C ASP A 29 -7.59 -21.17 -15.30
N VAL A 30 -6.46 -21.00 -15.99
CA VAL A 30 -5.31 -20.24 -15.47
C VAL A 30 -4.79 -19.25 -16.51
N GLY A 31 -4.74 -17.97 -16.12
CA GLY A 31 -3.98 -16.92 -16.80
C GLY A 31 -2.67 -16.65 -16.07
N PHE A 32 -1.68 -16.10 -16.78
CA PHE A 32 -0.36 -15.77 -16.23
C PHE A 32 -0.11 -14.26 -16.27
N TYR A 33 0.53 -13.74 -15.24
CA TYR A 33 1.09 -12.39 -15.24
C TYR A 33 2.55 -12.43 -15.69
N GLY A 34 2.98 -11.39 -16.41
CA GLY A 34 4.38 -11.09 -16.63
C GLY A 34 5.00 -10.37 -15.44
N GLY A 35 6.32 -10.43 -15.33
CA GLY A 35 7.10 -9.69 -14.34
C GLY A 35 7.82 -8.49 -14.94
N ILE A 36 8.03 -7.46 -14.14
CA ILE A 36 8.93 -6.35 -14.45
C ILE A 36 10.06 -6.39 -13.45
N ILE A 37 11.27 -6.39 -13.99
CA ILE A 37 12.53 -6.33 -13.27
C ILE A 37 13.45 -5.35 -14.01
N PRO A 38 14.48 -4.80 -13.35
CA PRO A 38 15.52 -4.04 -14.03
C PRO A 38 16.05 -4.79 -15.27
N GLY A 39 16.14 -4.07 -16.40
CA GLY A 39 16.70 -4.57 -17.65
C GLY A 39 15.79 -5.44 -18.55
N ASN A 40 14.56 -5.79 -18.13
CA ASN A 40 13.68 -6.64 -18.96
C ASN A 40 12.67 -5.87 -19.84
N ALA A 41 12.82 -4.55 -20.01
CA ALA A 41 11.87 -3.73 -20.76
C ALA A 41 11.60 -4.22 -22.20
N ALA A 42 12.62 -4.80 -22.86
CA ALA A 42 12.50 -5.35 -24.20
C ALA A 42 11.57 -6.58 -24.30
N GLU A 43 11.32 -7.27 -23.18
CA GLU A 43 10.44 -8.45 -23.11
C GLU A 43 8.97 -8.08 -22.88
N LEU A 44 8.66 -6.84 -22.48
CA LEU A 44 7.30 -6.46 -22.07
C LEU A 44 6.29 -6.54 -23.23
N LEU A 45 6.61 -5.97 -24.39
CA LEU A 45 5.74 -6.07 -25.57
C LEU A 45 5.63 -7.52 -26.09
N PRO A 46 6.72 -8.28 -26.24
CA PRO A 46 6.64 -9.71 -26.55
C PRO A 46 5.79 -10.54 -25.57
N LEU A 47 5.81 -10.21 -24.27
CA LEU A 47 4.97 -10.86 -23.26
C LEU A 47 3.49 -10.49 -23.40
N VAL A 48 3.18 -9.24 -23.79
CA VAL A 48 1.82 -8.84 -24.18
C VAL A 48 1.33 -9.70 -25.35
N ASP A 49 2.15 -9.84 -26.40
CA ASP A 49 1.82 -10.64 -27.58
C ASP A 49 1.66 -12.14 -27.24
N ALA A 50 2.44 -12.63 -26.27
CA ALA A 50 2.31 -13.99 -25.72
C ALA A 50 1.11 -14.16 -24.76
N GLY A 51 0.38 -13.09 -24.47
CA GLY A 51 -0.92 -13.09 -23.80
C GLY A 51 -0.88 -13.14 -22.27
N VAL A 52 0.15 -12.56 -21.65
CA VAL A 52 0.09 -12.28 -20.20
C VAL A 52 -1.08 -11.34 -19.87
N ARG A 53 -1.65 -11.49 -18.67
CA ARG A 53 -2.85 -10.74 -18.23
C ARG A 53 -2.55 -9.40 -17.57
N GLY A 54 -1.29 -8.98 -17.58
CA GLY A 54 -0.79 -7.83 -16.86
C GLY A 54 0.65 -8.05 -16.43
N PHE A 55 1.25 -7.02 -15.88
CA PHE A 55 2.63 -7.03 -15.39
C PHE A 55 2.69 -6.68 -13.92
N LYS A 56 3.60 -7.33 -13.20
CA LYS A 56 3.80 -7.12 -11.76
C LYS A 56 5.24 -6.69 -11.49
N GLY A 57 5.43 -5.59 -10.77
CA GLY A 57 6.72 -5.15 -10.23
C GLY A 57 6.71 -5.03 -8.70
N PHE A 58 7.89 -4.95 -8.09
CA PHE A 58 8.10 -4.71 -6.66
C PHE A 58 8.97 -3.48 -6.47
N LEU A 59 8.58 -2.53 -5.61
CA LEU A 59 9.38 -1.33 -5.31
C LEU A 59 10.30 -1.50 -4.08
N ILE A 60 10.34 -2.71 -3.54
CA ILE A 60 11.21 -3.17 -2.45
C ILE A 60 11.62 -4.62 -2.72
N GLU A 61 12.63 -5.11 -2.04
CA GLU A 61 13.10 -6.50 -2.17
C GLU A 61 11.95 -7.51 -2.05
N SER A 62 11.86 -8.39 -3.05
CA SER A 62 10.75 -9.33 -3.20
C SER A 62 10.91 -10.60 -2.35
N GLY A 63 12.10 -10.80 -1.78
CA GLY A 63 12.49 -12.00 -1.05
C GLY A 63 13.11 -13.10 -1.93
N VAL A 64 13.28 -12.87 -3.24
CA VAL A 64 14.00 -13.78 -4.15
C VAL A 64 14.89 -13.00 -5.13
N ASP A 65 16.12 -13.47 -5.33
CA ASP A 65 17.13 -12.79 -6.15
C ASP A 65 16.78 -12.77 -7.64
N GLU A 66 16.02 -13.76 -8.12
CA GLU A 66 15.60 -13.82 -9.53
C GLU A 66 14.53 -12.77 -9.88
N PHE A 67 13.98 -12.07 -8.89
CA PHE A 67 12.98 -11.02 -9.06
C PHE A 67 13.32 -9.74 -8.28
N PRO A 68 14.37 -9.01 -8.71
CA PRO A 68 14.83 -7.81 -8.03
C PRO A 68 13.83 -6.66 -8.09
N ALA A 69 13.92 -5.75 -7.11
CA ALA A 69 13.09 -4.56 -7.03
C ALA A 69 13.34 -3.60 -8.21
N VAL A 70 12.29 -2.94 -8.68
CA VAL A 70 12.34 -1.93 -9.76
C VAL A 70 12.53 -0.53 -9.19
N SER A 71 13.33 0.30 -9.87
CA SER A 71 13.50 1.71 -9.52
C SER A 71 12.41 2.59 -10.15
N SER A 72 12.29 3.84 -9.72
CA SER A 72 11.42 4.82 -10.40
C SER A 72 11.77 4.97 -11.89
N SER A 73 13.04 4.75 -12.28
CA SER A 73 13.45 4.80 -13.69
C SER A 73 13.02 3.55 -14.48
N ASP A 74 13.06 2.37 -13.86
CA ASP A 74 12.52 1.13 -14.45
C ASP A 74 10.99 1.21 -14.60
N VAL A 75 10.30 1.76 -13.59
CA VAL A 75 8.84 2.01 -13.65
C VAL A 75 8.51 2.96 -14.80
N ALA A 76 9.24 4.07 -14.93
CA ALA A 76 9.06 5.03 -16.03
C ALA A 76 9.28 4.36 -17.40
N LEU A 77 10.31 3.52 -17.52
CA LEU A 77 10.61 2.78 -18.75
C LEU A 77 9.51 1.76 -19.07
N ALA A 78 9.00 1.03 -18.09
CA ALA A 78 7.89 0.09 -18.27
C ALA A 78 6.60 0.82 -18.69
N MET A 79 6.25 1.94 -18.05
CA MET A 79 5.11 2.78 -18.43
C MET A 79 5.24 3.28 -19.86
N SER A 80 6.40 3.82 -20.24
CA SER A 80 6.67 4.29 -21.60
C SER A 80 6.55 3.16 -22.63
N THR A 81 7.04 1.97 -22.30
CA THR A 81 7.02 0.79 -23.18
C THR A 81 5.59 0.29 -23.40
N LEU A 82 4.77 0.28 -22.35
CA LEU A 82 3.41 -0.26 -22.36
C LEU A 82 2.33 0.80 -22.67
N ALA A 83 2.71 2.06 -22.89
CA ALA A 83 1.79 3.20 -23.00
C ALA A 83 0.68 3.05 -24.07
N LYS A 84 0.94 2.28 -25.13
CA LYS A 84 -0.01 2.03 -26.24
C LYS A 84 -0.72 0.68 -26.16
N THR A 85 -0.59 -0.02 -25.04
CA THR A 85 -1.20 -1.34 -24.82
C THR A 85 -2.41 -1.22 -23.90
N SER A 86 -3.32 -2.19 -23.96
CA SER A 86 -4.46 -2.30 -23.05
C SER A 86 -4.17 -3.16 -21.81
N THR A 87 -2.88 -3.36 -21.48
CA THR A 87 -2.47 -4.18 -20.33
C THR A 87 -2.63 -3.42 -19.01
N THR A 88 -2.54 -4.16 -17.91
CA THR A 88 -2.52 -3.60 -16.56
C THR A 88 -1.11 -3.70 -15.97
N LEU A 89 -0.65 -2.61 -15.37
CA LEU A 89 0.63 -2.52 -14.69
C LEU A 89 0.42 -2.48 -13.16
N MET A 90 0.93 -3.47 -12.45
CA MET A 90 0.62 -3.74 -11.06
C MET A 90 1.85 -3.67 -10.16
N PHE A 91 1.71 -3.16 -8.93
CA PHE A 91 2.84 -2.93 -8.03
C PHE A 91 2.61 -3.46 -6.62
N HIS A 92 3.60 -4.19 -6.10
CA HIS A 92 3.78 -4.31 -4.66
C HIS A 92 4.38 -2.98 -4.24
N ALA A 93 3.50 -2.12 -3.74
CA ALA A 93 3.82 -0.75 -3.42
C ALA A 93 4.27 -0.69 -1.97
N GLU A 94 5.48 -1.16 -1.67
CA GLU A 94 6.23 -0.77 -0.48
C GLU A 94 7.55 -0.21 -1.00
N MET A 95 7.99 0.92 -0.46
CA MET A 95 9.26 1.54 -0.81
C MET A 95 9.77 2.33 0.40
N ILE A 96 11.06 2.18 0.72
CA ILE A 96 11.66 2.89 1.84
C ILE A 96 11.80 4.37 1.43
N PRO A 97 11.20 5.33 2.17
CA PRO A 97 11.35 6.74 1.87
C PRO A 97 12.81 7.17 2.01
N PRO A 98 13.30 8.12 1.20
CA PRO A 98 14.66 8.61 1.29
C PRO A 98 14.89 9.19 2.68
N ILE A 99 15.74 8.53 3.46
CA ILE A 99 16.23 9.05 4.73
C ILE A 99 17.07 10.28 4.40
N THR A 100 16.80 11.42 5.04
CA THR A 100 17.48 12.72 4.83
C THR A 100 19.01 12.68 5.01
N ALA A 101 19.59 11.53 5.39
CA ALA A 101 21.02 11.29 5.53
C ALA A 101 21.72 10.67 4.30
N SER A 102 21.00 10.18 3.28
CA SER A 102 21.61 9.59 2.08
C SER A 102 21.34 10.45 0.84
N VAL A 103 22.34 11.25 0.48
CA VAL A 103 22.37 12.01 -0.78
C VAL A 103 22.86 11.12 -1.91
N GLY A 104 21.95 10.51 -2.66
CA GLY A 104 22.25 9.83 -3.92
C GLY A 104 21.00 9.18 -4.51
N ASP A 105 20.70 9.49 -5.77
CA ASP A 105 19.57 8.93 -6.53
C ASP A 105 19.74 7.42 -6.84
N ASP A 106 20.84 6.80 -6.37
CA ASP A 106 21.25 5.42 -6.65
C ASP A 106 21.10 4.46 -5.44
N VAL A 107 20.53 4.91 -4.32
CA VAL A 107 20.39 4.05 -3.13
C VAL A 107 19.01 3.37 -3.12
N GLN A 108 18.83 2.36 -3.98
CA GLN A 108 17.74 1.38 -3.83
C GLN A 108 18.01 0.36 -2.71
N THR A 109 19.28 0.23 -2.32
CA THR A 109 19.68 -0.50 -1.12
C THR A 109 19.74 0.46 0.04
N SER A 110 18.61 0.66 0.72
CA SER A 110 18.70 1.18 2.08
C SER A 110 19.61 0.21 2.83
N LEU A 111 20.58 0.72 3.61
CA LEU A 111 21.11 -0.06 4.73
C LEU A 111 19.90 -0.68 5.44
N PRO A 112 19.98 -1.96 5.88
CA PRO A 112 18.84 -2.67 6.45
C PRO A 112 18.08 -1.71 7.38
N PRO A 113 16.73 -1.70 7.34
CA PRO A 113 15.95 -0.81 8.21
C PRO A 113 16.58 -0.87 9.60
N LEU A 114 16.81 0.30 10.21
CA LEU A 114 17.38 0.45 11.56
C LEU A 114 17.15 -0.82 12.36
N GLU A 115 18.23 -1.49 12.80
CA GLU A 115 18.15 -2.79 13.48
C GLU A 115 16.89 -2.84 14.34
N PRO A 116 16.06 -3.89 14.22
CA PRO A 116 14.76 -3.94 14.89
C PRO A 116 14.93 -3.55 16.35
N SER A 117 14.19 -2.52 16.79
CA SER A 117 14.39 -1.94 18.12
C SER A 117 13.76 -2.77 19.25
N GLY A 118 13.14 -3.92 18.93
CA GLY A 118 12.45 -4.81 19.86
C GLY A 118 12.68 -6.30 19.54
N PRO A 119 12.11 -7.21 20.34
CA PRO A 119 12.27 -8.65 20.16
C PRO A 119 11.78 -9.13 18.79
N LEU A 120 12.57 -9.96 18.11
CA LEU A 120 12.30 -10.40 16.73
C LEU A 120 11.12 -11.37 16.61
N ASN A 121 10.72 -11.98 17.72
CA ASN A 121 9.57 -12.87 17.82
C ASN A 121 8.27 -12.14 18.15
N GLU A 122 8.28 -10.84 18.42
CA GLU A 122 7.06 -10.05 18.64
C GLU A 122 6.53 -9.53 17.29
N TYR A 123 5.21 -9.63 17.10
CA TYR A 123 4.60 -9.16 15.85
C TYR A 123 4.70 -7.64 15.67
N ASP A 124 4.64 -6.88 16.77
CA ASP A 124 4.71 -5.42 16.74
C ASP A 124 6.07 -4.91 16.24
N THR A 125 7.16 -5.60 16.59
CA THR A 125 8.50 -5.35 16.04
C THR A 125 8.51 -5.51 14.52
N PHE A 126 7.93 -6.59 14.00
CA PHE A 126 7.82 -6.80 12.55
C PHE A 126 6.90 -5.75 11.89
N LEU A 127 5.75 -5.47 12.48
CA LEU A 127 4.79 -4.47 12.00
C LEU A 127 5.45 -3.09 11.86
N SER A 128 6.21 -2.67 12.87
CA SER A 128 6.91 -1.39 12.91
C SER A 128 8.04 -1.29 11.88
N SER A 129 8.64 -2.41 11.48
CA SER A 129 9.70 -2.43 10.45
C SER A 129 9.21 -2.09 9.04
N ARG A 130 7.90 -2.18 8.79
CA ARG A 130 7.26 -1.92 7.50
C ARG A 130 6.05 -1.01 7.69
N PRO A 131 6.25 0.26 8.10
CA PRO A 131 5.15 1.16 8.46
C PRO A 131 4.26 1.48 7.25
N PRO A 132 3.01 1.95 7.46
CA PRO A 132 2.12 2.41 6.38
C PRO A 132 2.77 3.43 5.42
N ALA A 133 3.73 4.21 5.92
CA ALA A 133 4.50 5.18 5.12
C ALA A 133 5.23 4.55 3.93
N PHE A 134 5.62 3.27 4.00
CA PHE A 134 6.23 2.56 2.87
C PHE A 134 5.23 2.38 1.74
N GLU A 135 3.97 2.08 2.06
CA GLU A 135 2.90 1.96 1.08
C GLU A 135 2.54 3.31 0.47
N THR A 136 2.35 4.34 1.30
CA THR A 136 1.97 5.66 0.80
C THR A 136 3.06 6.28 -0.08
N TYR A 137 4.33 6.16 0.31
CA TYR A 137 5.45 6.71 -0.45
C TYR A 137 5.60 6.02 -1.82
N ALA A 138 5.52 4.69 -1.86
CA ALA A 138 5.55 3.94 -3.11
C ALA A 138 4.42 4.34 -4.07
N ILE A 139 3.19 4.52 -3.54
CA ILE A 139 2.03 4.93 -4.34
C ILE A 139 2.23 6.34 -4.89
N GLU A 140 2.75 7.28 -4.10
CA GLU A 140 3.04 8.64 -4.56
C GLU A 140 4.07 8.67 -5.70
N GLU A 141 5.15 7.87 -5.60
CA GLU A 141 6.15 7.72 -6.67
C GLU A 141 5.53 7.14 -7.95
N ILE A 142 4.72 6.08 -7.84
CA ILE A 142 3.99 5.50 -8.99
C ILE A 142 3.08 6.55 -9.64
N LEU A 143 2.35 7.32 -8.84
CA LEU A 143 1.43 8.35 -9.31
C LEU A 143 2.15 9.52 -9.98
N ALA A 144 3.34 9.91 -9.50
CA ALA A 144 4.15 10.95 -10.11
C ALA A 144 4.56 10.59 -11.55
N LEU A 145 4.74 9.30 -11.83
CA LEU A 145 5.10 8.77 -13.14
C LEU A 145 3.90 8.51 -14.07
N SER A 146 2.67 8.51 -13.54
CA SER A 146 1.46 8.20 -14.32
C SER A 146 1.25 9.06 -15.57
N VAL A 147 1.80 10.29 -15.58
CA VAL A 147 1.76 11.20 -16.73
C VAL A 147 2.50 10.68 -17.97
N ILE A 148 3.41 9.71 -17.81
CA ILE A 148 4.15 9.07 -18.90
C ILE A 148 3.20 8.24 -19.78
N ALA A 149 2.20 7.61 -19.16
CA ALA A 149 1.23 6.76 -19.85
C ALA A 149 -0.18 6.98 -19.25
N PRO A 150 -0.85 8.11 -19.53
CA PRO A 150 -2.12 8.47 -18.89
C PRO A 150 -3.25 7.45 -19.11
N GLU A 151 -3.19 6.73 -20.22
CA GLU A 151 -4.20 5.74 -20.62
C GLU A 151 -3.93 4.33 -20.06
N LEU A 152 -2.73 4.07 -19.53
CA LEU A 152 -2.32 2.77 -19.01
C LEU A 152 -3.00 2.51 -17.66
N GLN A 153 -3.57 1.32 -17.49
CA GLN A 153 -4.20 0.95 -16.23
C GLN A 153 -3.13 0.59 -15.19
N LEU A 154 -3.08 1.35 -14.10
CA LEU A 154 -2.27 1.06 -12.92
C LEU A 154 -3.08 0.30 -11.87
N HIS A 155 -2.41 -0.52 -11.07
CA HIS A 155 -3.05 -1.29 -10.02
C HIS A 155 -2.12 -1.51 -8.81
N ILE A 156 -2.61 -1.21 -7.62
CA ILE A 156 -1.90 -1.52 -6.37
C ILE A 156 -2.35 -2.89 -5.89
N VAL A 157 -1.43 -3.86 -5.85
CA VAL A 157 -1.76 -5.18 -5.31
C VAL A 157 -1.81 -5.14 -3.78
N HIS A 158 -2.54 -6.07 -3.18
CA HIS A 158 -2.55 -6.39 -1.74
C HIS A 158 -2.41 -5.15 -0.82
N LEU A 159 -3.22 -4.12 -1.07
CA LEU A 159 -3.23 -2.87 -0.30
C LEU A 159 -3.62 -3.18 1.15
N SER A 160 -2.76 -2.80 2.09
CA SER A 160 -2.99 -3.04 3.52
C SER A 160 -3.31 -1.75 4.27
N ALA A 161 -2.64 -0.64 3.95
CA ALA A 161 -2.74 0.61 4.69
C ALA A 161 -3.95 1.46 4.26
N ILE A 162 -4.80 1.87 5.21
CA ILE A 162 -5.93 2.76 4.92
C ILE A 162 -5.49 4.19 4.56
N GLU A 163 -4.29 4.59 4.98
CA GLU A 163 -3.66 5.88 4.69
C GLU A 163 -3.44 6.11 3.19
N ALA A 164 -3.34 5.03 2.41
CA ALA A 164 -3.23 5.10 0.95
C ALA A 164 -4.56 5.43 0.24
N ILE A 165 -5.70 5.16 0.88
CA ILE A 165 -7.03 5.32 0.25
C ILE A 165 -7.29 6.77 -0.20
N PRO A 166 -7.08 7.81 0.64
CA PRO A 166 -7.24 9.20 0.21
C PRO A 166 -6.36 9.58 -0.99
N ILE A 167 -5.13 9.06 -1.04
CA ILE A 167 -4.17 9.31 -2.13
C ILE A 167 -4.70 8.73 -3.45
N LEU A 168 -5.15 7.48 -3.42
CA LEU A 168 -5.73 6.78 -4.57
C LEU A 168 -7.02 7.45 -5.06
N ARG A 169 -7.91 7.86 -4.14
CA ARG A 169 -9.14 8.59 -4.47
C ARG A 169 -8.82 9.91 -5.17
N ALA A 170 -7.93 10.71 -4.59
CA ALA A 170 -7.51 11.98 -5.18
C ALA A 170 -6.85 11.80 -6.56
N ALA A 171 -6.12 10.70 -6.78
CA ALA A 171 -5.56 10.38 -8.09
C ALA A 171 -6.65 10.06 -9.14
N ARG A 172 -7.64 9.24 -8.76
CA ARG A 172 -8.79 8.93 -9.64
C ARG A 172 -9.62 10.17 -9.96
N ASP A 173 -9.81 11.07 -8.99
CA ASP A 173 -10.50 12.34 -9.20
C ASP A 173 -9.77 13.26 -10.22
N ARG A 174 -8.44 13.12 -10.34
CA ARG A 174 -7.63 13.78 -11.37
C ARG A 174 -7.60 13.03 -12.72
N GLY A 175 -8.34 11.92 -12.84
CA GLY A 175 -8.42 11.12 -14.05
C GLY A 175 -7.34 10.04 -14.19
N VAL A 176 -6.52 9.80 -13.16
CA VAL A 176 -5.52 8.72 -13.21
C VAL A 176 -6.25 7.37 -13.19
N LYS A 177 -5.94 6.51 -14.17
CA LYS A 177 -6.44 5.13 -14.25
C LYS A 177 -5.72 4.25 -13.24
N ILE A 178 -6.16 4.29 -11.98
CA ILE A 178 -5.60 3.48 -10.90
C ILE A 178 -6.69 2.78 -10.10
N THR A 179 -6.44 1.52 -9.76
CA THR A 179 -7.27 0.70 -8.87
C THR A 179 -6.40 0.04 -7.82
N ALA A 180 -7.01 -0.55 -6.81
CA ALA A 180 -6.32 -1.39 -5.84
C ALA A 180 -7.08 -2.70 -5.65
N GLU A 181 -6.37 -3.72 -5.17
CA GLU A 181 -6.95 -4.91 -4.55
C GLU A 181 -6.53 -4.95 -3.07
N THR A 182 -7.31 -5.63 -2.24
CA THR A 182 -6.87 -6.04 -0.90
C THR A 182 -7.00 -7.55 -0.76
N CYS A 183 -6.57 -8.10 0.36
CA CYS A 183 -6.53 -9.54 0.57
C CYS A 183 -7.45 -10.00 1.69
N PHE A 184 -7.92 -11.25 1.62
CA PHE A 184 -8.78 -11.85 2.65
C PHE A 184 -8.18 -11.72 4.06
N HIS A 185 -6.86 -11.81 4.20
CA HIS A 185 -6.18 -11.70 5.50
C HIS A 185 -6.18 -10.29 6.08
N TYR A 186 -6.09 -9.23 5.27
CA TYR A 186 -6.22 -7.86 5.78
C TYR A 186 -7.64 -7.50 6.21
N LEU A 187 -8.63 -8.30 5.77
CA LEU A 187 -10.04 -8.15 6.16
C LEU A 187 -10.42 -9.01 7.37
N ALA A 188 -9.65 -10.05 7.67
CA ALA A 188 -9.99 -11.07 8.68
C ALA A 188 -9.07 -11.08 9.90
N LEU A 189 -7.83 -10.61 9.75
CA LEU A 189 -6.80 -10.65 10.78
C LEU A 189 -6.49 -9.23 11.24
N ALA A 190 -6.10 -9.08 12.50
CA ALA A 190 -5.65 -7.82 13.07
C ALA A 190 -4.35 -8.05 13.86
N ALA A 191 -3.44 -7.09 13.83
CA ALA A 191 -2.10 -7.21 14.40
C ALA A 191 -2.12 -7.55 15.90
N GLU A 192 -3.08 -6.99 16.64
CA GLU A 192 -3.25 -7.18 18.08
C GLU A 192 -3.71 -8.60 18.45
N GLU A 193 -4.17 -9.38 17.47
CA GLU A 193 -4.60 -10.78 17.64
C GLU A 193 -3.47 -11.79 17.32
N VAL A 194 -2.31 -11.32 16.84
CA VAL A 194 -1.18 -12.18 16.47
C VAL A 194 -0.35 -12.51 17.70
N ALA A 195 -0.24 -13.79 18.04
CA ALA A 195 0.60 -14.25 19.13
C ALA A 195 2.11 -14.17 18.77
N ASP A 196 2.94 -13.92 19.78
CA ASP A 196 4.39 -13.91 19.63
C ASP A 196 4.87 -15.25 19.05
N GLY A 197 5.78 -15.15 18.08
CA GLY A 197 6.33 -16.29 17.35
C GLY A 197 5.39 -16.96 16.35
N ASP A 198 4.15 -16.50 16.18
CA ASP A 198 3.22 -17.07 15.19
C ASP A 198 3.46 -16.53 13.77
N THR A 199 4.60 -16.91 13.20
CA THR A 199 5.08 -16.55 11.86
C THR A 199 4.18 -17.00 10.70
N ARG A 200 3.11 -17.77 10.96
CA ARG A 200 2.05 -18.04 9.96
C ARG A 200 1.36 -16.74 9.51
N HIS A 201 1.39 -15.71 10.36
CA HIS A 201 0.83 -14.38 10.12
C HIS A 201 1.78 -13.43 9.38
N LYS A 202 3.05 -13.82 9.15
CA LYS A 202 3.99 -13.00 8.38
C LYS A 202 3.53 -12.89 6.92
N CYS A 203 3.28 -11.67 6.48
CA CYS A 203 3.08 -11.29 5.08
C CYS A 203 3.58 -9.86 4.86
N CYS A 204 3.73 -9.46 3.60
CA CYS A 204 4.26 -8.16 3.22
C CYS A 204 3.36 -7.56 2.12
N PRO A 205 2.66 -6.45 2.36
CA PRO A 205 2.65 -5.65 3.59
C PRO A 205 2.17 -6.41 4.87
N PRO A 206 2.55 -5.99 6.09
CA PRO A 206 2.08 -6.61 7.32
C PRO A 206 0.56 -6.54 7.53
N ILE A 207 0.00 -7.48 8.30
CA ILE A 207 -1.35 -7.34 8.87
C ILE A 207 -1.31 -6.12 9.81
N ARG A 208 -2.30 -5.23 9.67
CA ARG A 208 -2.38 -3.98 10.43
C ARG A 208 -3.36 -4.10 11.59
N SER A 209 -3.53 -3.01 12.33
CA SER A 209 -4.47 -2.93 13.45
C SER A 209 -5.92 -3.23 13.06
N SER A 210 -6.72 -3.57 14.06
CA SER A 210 -8.17 -3.72 13.95
C SER A 210 -8.86 -2.48 13.36
N VAL A 211 -8.39 -1.28 13.73
CA VAL A 211 -8.87 0.01 13.18
C VAL A 211 -8.61 0.10 11.68
N ASN A 212 -7.43 -0.30 11.23
CA ASN A 212 -7.08 -0.33 9.82
C ASN A 212 -7.96 -1.35 9.06
N ARG A 213 -8.11 -2.57 9.59
CA ARG A 213 -9.01 -3.60 9.02
C ARG A 213 -10.43 -3.06 8.81
N ASP A 214 -10.98 -2.37 9.82
CA ASP A 214 -12.33 -1.81 9.76
C ASP A 214 -12.43 -0.64 8.76
N GLY A 215 -11.35 0.11 8.56
CA GLY A 215 -11.24 1.11 7.50
C GLY A 215 -11.23 0.49 6.09
N LEU A 216 -10.56 -0.64 5.88
CA LEU A 216 -10.61 -1.39 4.61
C LEU A 216 -12.03 -1.89 4.32
N TRP A 217 -12.74 -2.42 5.33
CA TRP A 217 -14.15 -2.79 5.21
C TRP A 217 -15.04 -1.60 4.82
N SER A 218 -14.80 -0.44 5.44
CA SER A 218 -15.53 0.79 5.12
C SER A 218 -15.29 1.25 3.69
N GLU A 219 -14.07 1.07 3.17
CA GLU A 219 -13.74 1.35 1.77
C GLU A 219 -14.44 0.39 0.82
N LEU A 220 -14.40 -0.91 1.09
CA LEU A 220 -15.06 -1.93 0.27
C LEU A 220 -16.57 -1.71 0.12
N ALA A 221 -17.22 -1.24 1.19
CA ALA A 221 -18.65 -0.91 1.20
C ALA A 221 -18.98 0.44 0.52
N SER A 222 -17.97 1.20 0.08
CA SER A 222 -18.16 2.46 -0.62
C SER A 222 -18.57 2.23 -2.08
N PRO A 223 -19.61 2.91 -2.60
CA PRO A 223 -20.03 2.79 -4.00
C PRO A 223 -18.92 3.11 -5.02
N ASN A 224 -17.99 4.00 -4.64
CA ASN A 224 -16.86 4.43 -5.46
C ASN A 224 -15.52 3.94 -4.90
N SER A 225 -15.51 2.76 -4.27
CA SER A 225 -14.31 2.14 -3.69
C SER A 225 -13.10 2.21 -4.64
N VAL A 226 -11.90 2.54 -4.14
CA VAL A 226 -10.65 2.35 -4.89
C VAL A 226 -10.23 0.89 -4.93
N ILE A 227 -10.67 0.11 -3.93
CA ILE A 227 -10.48 -1.33 -3.86
C ILE A 227 -11.53 -1.99 -4.76
N GLN A 228 -11.08 -2.50 -5.89
CA GLN A 228 -11.94 -3.10 -6.91
C GLN A 228 -12.00 -4.62 -6.79
N THR A 229 -10.97 -5.27 -6.25
CA THR A 229 -10.91 -6.73 -6.13
C THR A 229 -10.46 -7.16 -4.75
N VAL A 230 -10.90 -8.35 -4.33
CA VAL A 230 -10.40 -9.04 -3.14
C VAL A 230 -9.79 -10.36 -3.55
N VAL A 231 -8.51 -10.55 -3.23
CA VAL A 231 -7.70 -11.70 -3.69
C VAL A 231 -7.06 -12.45 -2.52
N SER A 232 -6.41 -13.58 -2.81
CA SER A 232 -5.77 -14.39 -1.76
C SER A 232 -4.36 -13.97 -1.41
N ASP A 233 -3.62 -13.42 -2.39
CA ASP A 233 -2.16 -13.37 -2.40
C ASP A 233 -1.53 -14.66 -1.87
N HIS A 234 -1.98 -15.81 -2.40
CA HIS A 234 -1.55 -17.11 -1.93
C HIS A 234 -0.04 -17.30 -2.16
N SER A 235 0.72 -17.23 -1.08
CA SER A 235 2.19 -17.33 -1.07
C SER A 235 2.63 -18.43 -0.08
N PRO A 236 2.55 -19.71 -0.48
CA PRO A 236 2.94 -20.82 0.36
C PRO A 236 4.47 -20.99 0.39
N CYS A 237 4.98 -21.50 1.51
CA CYS A 237 6.35 -22.01 1.65
C CYS A 237 6.31 -23.39 2.33
N THR A 238 7.45 -24.08 2.39
CA THR A 238 7.53 -25.32 3.19
C THR A 238 7.38 -24.98 4.69
N PRO A 239 6.84 -25.88 5.52
CA PRO A 239 6.58 -25.59 6.94
C PRO A 239 7.80 -25.11 7.72
N GLU A 240 8.99 -25.61 7.38
CA GLU A 240 10.25 -25.32 8.06
C GLU A 240 10.65 -23.87 7.88
N LEU A 241 10.38 -23.29 6.69
CA LEU A 241 10.64 -21.89 6.40
C LEU A 241 9.78 -20.93 7.22
N LYS A 242 8.72 -21.41 7.89
CA LYS A 242 7.99 -20.59 8.86
C LYS A 242 8.71 -20.46 10.19
N LEU A 243 9.66 -21.32 10.55
CA LEU A 243 10.36 -21.26 11.85
C LEU A 243 9.39 -21.26 13.04
N LEU A 244 8.30 -22.04 12.99
CA LEU A 244 7.31 -22.02 14.07
C LEU A 244 7.88 -22.58 15.38
N PRO A 245 7.58 -21.94 16.54
CA PRO A 245 7.80 -22.54 17.86
C PRO A 245 7.12 -23.91 18.00
N ASP A 246 7.68 -24.80 18.83
CA ASP A 246 7.17 -26.18 18.98
C ASP A 246 5.71 -26.27 19.42
N ASN A 247 5.25 -25.32 20.24
CA ASN A 247 3.86 -25.23 20.67
C ASN A 247 2.90 -24.85 19.52
N LEU A 248 3.39 -24.24 18.45
CA LEU A 248 2.60 -23.80 17.29
C LEU A 248 2.80 -24.68 16.05
N SER A 249 3.80 -25.56 16.05
CA SER A 249 4.12 -26.45 14.92
C SER A 249 3.26 -27.72 14.86
N GLN A 250 2.53 -28.03 15.95
CA GLN A 250 1.66 -29.22 16.01
C GLN A 250 0.57 -29.19 14.94
N GLY A 251 0.53 -30.23 14.10
CA GLY A 251 -0.45 -30.37 13.02
C GLY A 251 -0.09 -29.63 11.72
N CYS A 252 0.97 -28.81 11.69
CA CYS A 252 1.45 -28.10 10.50
C CYS A 252 2.32 -28.98 9.57
N GLY A 253 2.51 -30.26 9.90
CA GLY A 253 3.34 -31.18 9.12
C GLY A 253 4.85 -31.07 9.41
N ALA A 254 5.25 -30.37 10.47
CA ALA A 254 6.64 -30.14 10.87
C ALA A 254 7.32 -31.36 11.52
N HIS A 255 7.08 -32.56 11.00
CA HIS A 255 7.92 -33.72 11.29
C HIS A 255 8.74 -34.01 10.04
N TYR A 256 10.03 -34.32 10.23
CA TYR A 256 11.06 -34.70 9.24
C TYR A 256 12.08 -33.61 8.84
N LEU A 257 12.95 -33.23 9.79
CA LEU A 257 14.33 -32.80 9.50
C LEU A 257 15.17 -34.01 9.05
N GLN A 258 14.87 -34.60 7.89
CA GLN A 258 15.69 -35.67 7.28
C GLN A 258 16.47 -35.22 6.04
N GLU A 259 16.16 -34.05 5.47
CA GLU A 259 16.78 -33.55 4.23
C GLU A 259 17.14 -32.05 4.36
N PRO A 260 18.19 -31.55 3.69
CA PRO A 260 18.52 -30.13 3.65
C PRO A 260 17.38 -29.30 3.05
N VAL A 261 17.11 -28.13 3.64
CA VAL A 261 15.91 -27.33 3.40
C VAL A 261 16.26 -26.09 2.58
N LYS A 262 15.53 -25.81 1.50
CA LYS A 262 15.73 -24.59 0.72
C LYS A 262 15.36 -23.35 1.55
N GLY A 263 16.33 -22.47 1.80
CA GLY A 263 16.27 -21.22 2.53
C GLY A 263 15.58 -20.07 1.83
N VAL A 264 15.48 -18.95 2.55
CA VAL A 264 14.77 -17.73 2.11
C VAL A 264 15.35 -17.13 0.82
N ASN A 265 16.65 -17.30 0.54
CA ASN A 265 17.26 -16.83 -0.70
C ASN A 265 17.43 -17.94 -1.76
N GLY A 266 16.82 -19.10 -1.53
CA GLY A 266 16.94 -20.25 -2.41
C GLY A 266 18.19 -21.13 -2.19
N ASP A 267 19.08 -20.76 -1.28
CA ASP A 267 20.21 -21.59 -0.83
C ASP A 267 19.72 -22.79 -0.01
N MET A 268 20.39 -23.94 -0.10
CA MET A 268 20.06 -25.08 0.77
C MET A 268 20.63 -24.83 2.17
N ILE A 269 19.75 -24.63 3.14
CA ILE A 269 20.06 -24.48 4.57
C ILE A 269 20.19 -25.87 5.19
N SER A 270 21.26 -26.08 5.94
CA SER A 270 21.48 -27.31 6.70
C SER A 270 20.48 -27.44 7.87
N LYS A 271 20.37 -28.64 8.43
CA LYS A 271 19.55 -28.85 9.64
C LYS A 271 20.07 -28.00 10.79
N GLU A 272 21.39 -27.91 10.94
CA GLU A 272 22.07 -27.14 11.98
C GLU A 272 21.82 -25.63 11.83
N GLU A 273 21.87 -25.09 10.61
CA GLU A 273 21.59 -23.66 10.34
C GLU A 273 20.10 -23.30 10.53
N ALA A 274 19.18 -24.23 10.27
CA ALA A 274 17.76 -24.04 10.56
C ALA A 274 17.45 -24.14 12.06
N GLU A 275 18.21 -24.94 12.80
CA GLU A 275 18.17 -25.04 14.26
C GLU A 275 18.85 -23.84 14.95
N GLU A 276 19.83 -23.20 14.29
CA GLU A 276 20.52 -22.00 14.76
C GLU A 276 19.67 -20.72 14.60
N LYS A 277 18.73 -20.70 13.65
CA LYS A 277 17.74 -19.62 13.51
C LYS A 277 16.70 -19.69 14.62
N GLU A 278 16.48 -18.57 15.31
CA GLU A 278 15.52 -18.48 16.41
C GLU A 278 14.09 -18.77 15.93
N ARG A 279 13.47 -19.83 16.48
CA ARG A 279 12.07 -20.13 16.20
C ARG A 279 11.18 -18.98 16.68
N GLY A 280 10.20 -18.63 15.86
CA GLY A 280 9.30 -17.51 16.08
C GLY A 280 9.82 -16.18 15.51
N ASP A 281 11.05 -16.12 15.00
CA ASP A 281 11.59 -14.90 14.42
C ASP A 281 10.82 -14.47 13.15
N PHE A 282 10.12 -13.34 13.25
CA PHE A 282 9.37 -12.74 12.15
C PHE A 282 10.26 -12.14 11.06
N PHE A 283 11.54 -11.87 11.29
CA PHE A 283 12.48 -11.36 10.29
C PHE A 283 13.10 -12.50 9.51
N ALA A 284 13.50 -13.59 10.18
CA ALA A 284 14.11 -14.76 9.56
C ALA A 284 13.12 -15.70 8.84
N SER A 285 11.85 -15.75 9.27
CA SER A 285 10.83 -16.63 8.66
C SER A 285 10.39 -16.17 7.26
N TRP A 286 9.88 -17.08 6.44
CA TRP A 286 9.35 -16.75 5.11
C TRP A 286 8.00 -16.02 5.19
N GLY A 287 7.90 -14.87 4.52
CA GLY A 287 6.68 -14.07 4.43
C GLY A 287 5.71 -14.60 3.36
N GLY A 288 4.44 -14.75 3.72
CA GLY A 288 3.39 -15.19 2.81
C GLY A 288 2.30 -15.98 3.54
N ILE A 289 1.03 -15.77 3.16
CA ILE A 289 -0.12 -16.44 3.76
C ILE A 289 -0.69 -17.48 2.79
N SER A 290 -0.93 -18.69 3.30
CA SER A 290 -1.63 -19.75 2.58
C SER A 290 -3.14 -19.69 2.86
N SER A 291 -3.93 -19.29 1.86
CA SER A 291 -5.38 -19.11 2.00
C SER A 291 -6.20 -19.53 0.78
N VAL A 292 -5.58 -19.99 -0.32
CA VAL A 292 -6.34 -20.40 -1.52
C VAL A 292 -7.30 -21.53 -1.18
N GLY A 293 -8.55 -21.40 -1.63
CA GLY A 293 -9.66 -22.29 -1.25
C GLY A 293 -10.47 -21.81 -0.04
N PHE A 294 -9.94 -20.92 0.79
CA PHE A 294 -10.65 -20.34 1.94
C PHE A 294 -11.17 -18.92 1.69
N GLY A 295 -10.85 -18.29 0.56
CA GLY A 295 -11.18 -16.90 0.30
C GLY A 295 -12.65 -16.53 0.50
N LEU A 296 -13.57 -17.27 -0.14
CA LEU A 296 -15.02 -17.03 0.00
C LEU A 296 -15.52 -17.28 1.44
N PRO A 297 -15.19 -18.41 2.10
CA PRO A 297 -15.51 -18.59 3.53
C PRO A 297 -14.98 -17.47 4.43
N ILE A 298 -13.73 -17.04 4.26
CA ILE A 298 -13.13 -15.96 5.06
C ILE A 298 -13.92 -14.68 4.85
N LEU A 299 -14.08 -14.25 3.60
CA LEU A 299 -14.77 -13.00 3.29
C LEU A 299 -16.22 -13.00 3.79
N TRP A 300 -16.93 -14.13 3.63
CA TRP A 300 -18.32 -14.26 4.07
C TRP A 300 -18.47 -14.27 5.58
N THR A 301 -17.62 -15.03 6.28
CA THR A 301 -17.58 -15.07 7.75
C THR A 301 -17.38 -13.68 8.32
N GLU A 302 -16.39 -12.97 7.79
CA GLU A 302 -16.04 -11.64 8.28
C GLU A 302 -17.09 -10.59 7.91
N ALA A 303 -17.70 -10.68 6.72
CA ALA A 303 -18.75 -9.74 6.32
C ALA A 303 -19.94 -9.76 7.28
N LYS A 304 -20.31 -10.94 7.81
CA LYS A 304 -21.45 -11.11 8.72
C LYS A 304 -21.26 -10.48 10.09
N THR A 305 -20.03 -10.21 10.50
CA THR A 305 -19.73 -9.57 11.79
C THR A 305 -19.69 -8.04 11.69
N ARG A 306 -19.75 -7.47 10.47
CA ARG A 306 -19.63 -6.02 10.26
C ARG A 306 -20.95 -5.29 10.42
N SER A 307 -20.87 -4.07 10.94
CA SER A 307 -22.00 -3.15 11.11
C SER A 307 -22.62 -2.72 9.78
N ARG A 308 -21.79 -2.62 8.73
CA ARG A 308 -22.21 -2.42 7.34
C ARG A 308 -21.74 -3.64 6.51
N PRO A 309 -22.51 -4.74 6.52
CA PRO A 309 -22.12 -5.95 5.82
C PRO A 309 -22.17 -5.73 4.31
N ILE A 310 -21.20 -6.30 3.58
CA ILE A 310 -21.35 -6.53 2.14
C ILE A 310 -22.24 -7.76 1.94
N ASP A 311 -23.00 -7.80 0.83
CA ASP A 311 -23.86 -8.95 0.52
C ASP A 311 -23.19 -9.94 -0.46
N ILE A 312 -23.92 -10.97 -0.88
CA ILE A 312 -23.40 -11.98 -1.81
C ILE A 312 -23.13 -11.40 -3.21
N LEU A 313 -23.88 -10.37 -3.63
CA LEU A 313 -23.64 -9.69 -4.90
C LEU A 313 -22.37 -8.86 -4.85
N ASP A 314 -22.07 -8.24 -3.71
CA ASP A 314 -20.77 -7.60 -3.49
C ASP A 314 -19.61 -8.60 -3.54
N VAL A 315 -19.76 -9.79 -2.93
CA VAL A 315 -18.75 -10.86 -3.03
C VAL A 315 -18.53 -11.27 -4.49
N VAL A 316 -19.61 -11.47 -5.25
CA VAL A 316 -19.53 -11.77 -6.69
C VAL A 316 -18.85 -10.63 -7.46
N ARG A 317 -19.18 -9.38 -7.15
CA ARG A 317 -18.57 -8.20 -7.77
C ARG A 317 -17.07 -8.14 -7.51
N LEU A 318 -16.65 -8.27 -6.25
CA LEU A 318 -15.26 -8.12 -5.78
C LEU A 318 -14.36 -9.29 -6.18
N CYS A 319 -14.88 -10.52 -6.19
CA CYS A 319 -14.07 -11.71 -6.42
C CYS A 319 -14.16 -12.28 -7.85
N ALA A 320 -15.21 -11.92 -8.62
CA ALA A 320 -15.42 -12.48 -9.96
C ALA A 320 -15.58 -11.41 -11.04
N VAL A 321 -16.57 -10.52 -10.94
CA VAL A 321 -16.88 -9.54 -12.00
C VAL A 321 -15.71 -8.60 -12.22
N ASN A 322 -15.26 -7.92 -11.15
CA ASN A 322 -14.18 -6.95 -11.23
C ASN A 322 -12.85 -7.60 -11.62
N THR A 323 -12.55 -8.78 -11.07
CA THR A 323 -11.36 -9.56 -11.45
C THR A 323 -11.36 -9.90 -12.92
N SER A 324 -12.50 -10.36 -13.47
CA SER A 324 -12.62 -10.70 -14.89
C SER A 324 -12.40 -9.48 -15.79
N ALA A 325 -12.85 -8.29 -15.37
CA ALA A 325 -12.59 -7.04 -16.09
C ALA A 325 -11.11 -6.65 -16.00
N GLN A 326 -10.51 -6.70 -14.81
CA GLN A 326 -9.10 -6.37 -14.56
C GLN A 326 -8.15 -7.20 -15.44
N VAL A 327 -8.45 -8.48 -15.64
CA VAL A 327 -7.60 -9.41 -16.44
C VAL A 327 -8.04 -9.53 -17.91
N GLY A 328 -8.98 -8.70 -18.38
CA GLY A 328 -9.42 -8.68 -19.79
C GLY A 328 -10.26 -9.89 -20.22
N LEU A 329 -10.96 -10.53 -19.29
CA LEU A 329 -11.76 -11.74 -19.52
C LEU A 329 -13.28 -11.54 -19.30
N SER A 330 -13.75 -10.32 -19.05
CA SER A 330 -15.18 -10.03 -18.80
C SER A 330 -16.13 -10.40 -19.96
N HIS A 331 -15.58 -10.61 -21.17
CA HIS A 331 -16.34 -11.11 -22.32
C HIS A 331 -16.76 -12.58 -22.19
N LYS A 332 -16.11 -13.38 -21.32
CA LYS A 332 -16.41 -14.82 -21.15
C LYS A 332 -16.35 -15.35 -19.73
N LYS A 333 -15.73 -14.63 -18.77
CA LYS A 333 -15.65 -14.98 -17.34
C LYS A 333 -16.42 -13.97 -16.47
N GLY A 334 -16.75 -14.39 -15.25
CA GLY A 334 -17.19 -13.48 -14.19
C GLY A 334 -18.68 -13.12 -14.18
N ALA A 335 -19.51 -13.73 -15.01
CA ALA A 335 -20.97 -13.51 -14.99
C ALA A 335 -21.75 -14.78 -15.36
N LEU A 336 -22.96 -14.90 -14.82
CA LEU A 336 -23.94 -15.94 -15.16
C LEU A 336 -24.95 -15.38 -16.17
N ARG A 337 -24.64 -15.50 -17.46
CA ARG A 337 -25.54 -15.10 -18.56
C ARG A 337 -25.27 -15.96 -19.80
N PRO A 338 -26.22 -16.09 -20.74
CA PRO A 338 -25.99 -16.79 -22.00
C PRO A 338 -24.74 -16.29 -22.72
N GLY A 339 -23.93 -17.23 -23.23
CA GLY A 339 -22.68 -16.94 -23.96
C GLY A 339 -21.41 -16.85 -23.11
N MET A 340 -21.51 -16.85 -21.77
CA MET A 340 -20.34 -16.92 -20.88
C MET A 340 -19.90 -18.37 -20.64
N ASP A 341 -18.66 -18.56 -20.20
CA ASP A 341 -18.22 -19.86 -19.68
C ASP A 341 -19.08 -20.23 -18.46
N ALA A 342 -19.57 -21.47 -18.43
CA ALA A 342 -20.34 -22.02 -17.32
C ALA A 342 -19.42 -22.37 -16.12
N ASP A 343 -18.74 -21.35 -15.60
CA ASP A 343 -17.92 -21.41 -14.40
C ASP A 343 -18.79 -21.02 -13.19
N VAL A 344 -19.16 -22.01 -12.37
CA VAL A 344 -20.17 -21.85 -11.31
C VAL A 344 -19.63 -22.36 -9.98
N CYS A 345 -19.80 -21.57 -8.93
CA CYS A 345 -19.58 -21.98 -7.55
C CYS A 345 -20.94 -22.20 -6.87
N VAL A 346 -21.19 -23.41 -6.38
CA VAL A 346 -22.36 -23.69 -5.54
C VAL A 346 -21.97 -23.41 -4.09
N PHE A 347 -22.49 -22.33 -3.54
CA PHE A 347 -22.12 -21.82 -2.22
C PHE A 347 -23.27 -22.00 -1.22
N ASP A 348 -22.97 -22.58 -0.06
CA ASP A 348 -23.85 -22.68 1.11
C ASP A 348 -23.47 -21.56 2.08
N ASP A 349 -24.32 -20.56 2.23
CA ASP A 349 -24.01 -19.37 3.03
C ASP A 349 -24.29 -19.52 4.53
N GLU A 350 -24.93 -20.62 4.93
CA GLU A 350 -25.25 -20.95 6.33
C GLU A 350 -24.33 -22.03 6.90
N GLY A 351 -23.78 -22.90 6.05
CA GLY A 351 -22.91 -23.98 6.50
C GLY A 351 -21.66 -23.49 7.23
N GLU A 352 -21.28 -24.21 8.28
CA GLU A 352 -20.11 -23.91 9.10
C GLU A 352 -19.09 -25.04 9.09
N PHE A 353 -17.81 -24.69 9.29
CA PHE A 353 -16.74 -25.67 9.48
C PHE A 353 -15.57 -25.06 10.26
N VAL A 354 -14.79 -25.93 10.92
CA VAL A 354 -13.51 -25.55 11.51
C VAL A 354 -12.39 -25.81 10.50
N VAL A 355 -11.49 -24.85 10.33
CA VAL A 355 -10.32 -25.00 9.46
C VAL A 355 -9.33 -25.97 10.10
N GLY A 356 -9.40 -27.23 9.68
CA GLY A 356 -8.44 -28.28 10.03
C GLY A 356 -7.50 -28.64 8.89
N ARG A 357 -6.63 -29.62 9.13
CA ARG A 357 -5.68 -30.14 8.14
C ARG A 357 -6.35 -30.68 6.88
N GLU A 358 -7.49 -31.36 7.03
CA GLU A 358 -8.25 -31.95 5.93
C GLU A 358 -8.87 -30.90 5.00
N GLN A 359 -9.17 -29.71 5.52
CA GLN A 359 -9.75 -28.62 4.73
C GLN A 359 -8.68 -27.82 3.97
N MET A 360 -7.41 -27.89 4.40
CA MET A 360 -6.30 -27.24 3.71
C MET A 360 -5.90 -28.05 2.48
N LEU A 361 -6.46 -27.75 1.30
CA LEU A 361 -6.17 -28.52 0.07
C LEU A 361 -4.81 -28.19 -0.57
N PHE A 362 -4.16 -27.09 -0.17
CA PHE A 362 -2.82 -26.73 -0.64
C PHE A 362 -1.73 -27.67 -0.09
N ARG A 363 -0.58 -27.76 -0.78
CA ARG A 363 0.48 -28.76 -0.50
C ARG A 363 1.01 -28.71 0.94
N ASN A 364 1.39 -27.53 1.42
CA ASN A 364 2.01 -27.33 2.73
C ASN A 364 0.95 -26.86 3.74
N LYS A 365 0.56 -27.72 4.70
CA LYS A 365 -0.61 -27.55 5.58
C LYS A 365 -0.38 -26.54 6.71
N VAL A 366 0.00 -25.32 6.36
CA VAL A 366 0.31 -24.24 7.30
C VAL A 366 -0.48 -22.99 6.93
N SER A 367 -1.28 -22.47 7.87
CA SER A 367 -2.12 -21.30 7.64
C SER A 367 -2.48 -20.62 8.97
N PRO A 368 -2.56 -19.27 9.02
CA PRO A 368 -3.00 -18.56 10.22
C PRO A 368 -4.48 -18.82 10.54
N TYR A 369 -5.24 -19.40 9.61
CA TYR A 369 -6.66 -19.72 9.80
C TYR A 369 -6.89 -21.04 10.53
N GLN A 370 -5.85 -21.83 10.82
CA GLN A 370 -6.00 -23.12 11.48
C GLN A 370 -6.75 -22.99 12.81
N GLY A 371 -7.77 -23.83 13.02
CA GLY A 371 -8.61 -23.82 14.21
C GLY A 371 -9.72 -22.76 14.21
N ARG A 372 -9.74 -21.81 13.26
CA ARG A 372 -10.84 -20.84 13.15
C ARG A 372 -12.10 -21.52 12.63
N THR A 373 -13.25 -21.11 13.18
CA THR A 373 -14.57 -21.50 12.66
C THR A 373 -14.95 -20.52 11.55
N MET A 374 -15.39 -21.06 10.42
CA MET A 374 -15.79 -20.30 9.24
C MET A 374 -17.23 -20.63 8.88
N ARG A 375 -17.98 -19.62 8.45
CA ARG A 375 -19.30 -19.72 7.84
C ARG A 375 -19.19 -19.49 6.33
N GLY A 376 -19.96 -20.25 5.57
CA GLY A 376 -19.90 -20.26 4.10
C GLY A 376 -19.09 -21.45 3.60
N LEU A 377 -19.74 -22.37 2.87
CA LEU A 377 -19.12 -23.55 2.28
C LEU A 377 -19.23 -23.52 0.76
N VAL A 378 -18.11 -23.70 0.08
CA VAL A 378 -18.14 -24.11 -1.32
C VAL A 378 -18.51 -25.59 -1.36
N LYS A 379 -19.71 -25.91 -1.85
CA LYS A 379 -20.21 -27.29 -2.02
C LYS A 379 -19.72 -27.89 -3.32
N GLU A 380 -19.78 -27.12 -4.40
CA GLU A 380 -19.34 -27.58 -5.72
C GLU A 380 -18.67 -26.46 -6.50
N THR A 381 -17.72 -26.83 -7.36
CA THR A 381 -17.15 -25.94 -8.36
C THR A 381 -17.30 -26.59 -9.73
N TRP A 382 -17.83 -25.82 -10.68
CA TRP A 382 -18.02 -26.18 -12.07
C TRP A 382 -17.16 -25.27 -12.93
N VAL A 383 -16.48 -25.84 -13.93
CA VAL A 383 -15.65 -25.12 -14.90
C VAL A 383 -16.11 -25.49 -16.30
N ARG A 384 -16.59 -24.50 -17.07
CA ARG A 384 -17.21 -24.69 -18.39
C ARG A 384 -18.26 -25.81 -18.42
N GLY A 385 -19.12 -25.86 -17.41
CA GLY A 385 -20.21 -26.83 -17.31
C GLY A 385 -19.79 -28.23 -16.86
N GLN A 386 -18.54 -28.44 -16.44
CA GLN A 386 -18.08 -29.71 -15.86
C GLN A 386 -17.78 -29.53 -14.37
N LYS A 387 -18.32 -30.40 -13.52
CA LYS A 387 -17.99 -30.41 -12.08
C LYS A 387 -16.53 -30.80 -11.91
N VAL A 388 -15.75 -29.98 -11.21
CA VAL A 388 -14.33 -30.22 -10.93
C VAL A 388 -14.06 -30.40 -9.44
N PHE A 389 -14.95 -29.89 -8.59
CA PHE A 389 -14.86 -30.03 -7.14
C PHE A 389 -16.22 -30.35 -6.54
N GLU A 390 -16.23 -31.25 -5.58
CA GLU A 390 -17.36 -31.60 -4.73
C GLU A 390 -16.87 -31.78 -3.30
N ARG A 391 -17.40 -30.99 -2.36
CA ARG A 391 -16.96 -31.03 -0.97
C ARG A 391 -17.25 -32.40 -0.36
N ASN A 392 -16.26 -32.94 0.37
CA ASN A 392 -16.29 -34.30 0.94
C ASN A 392 -16.42 -35.42 -0.11
N GLY A 393 -16.22 -35.12 -1.39
CA GLY A 393 -16.11 -36.11 -2.45
C GLY A 393 -14.80 -36.92 -2.34
N VAL A 394 -14.70 -37.96 -3.15
CA VAL A 394 -13.46 -38.76 -3.28
C VAL A 394 -12.28 -37.90 -3.75
N ASN A 395 -11.05 -38.39 -3.55
CA ASN A 395 -9.82 -37.71 -4.00
C ASN A 395 -9.69 -36.26 -3.47
N GLY A 396 -10.00 -36.05 -2.19
CA GLY A 396 -9.98 -34.71 -1.58
C GLY A 396 -11.01 -33.74 -2.17
N GLY A 397 -12.05 -34.27 -2.82
CA GLY A 397 -13.11 -33.52 -3.48
C GLY A 397 -12.89 -33.20 -4.95
N PHE A 398 -11.76 -33.57 -5.56
CA PHE A 398 -11.49 -33.28 -6.98
C PHE A 398 -12.11 -34.34 -7.90
N VAL A 399 -13.11 -33.95 -8.72
CA VAL A 399 -14.05 -34.86 -9.42
C VAL A 399 -14.16 -34.64 -10.94
N GLY A 400 -13.11 -34.11 -11.58
CA GLY A 400 -13.08 -33.82 -13.03
C GLY A 400 -13.30 -35.04 -13.95
N LYS A 401 -13.39 -34.79 -15.27
CA LYS A 401 -13.69 -35.82 -16.27
C LYS A 401 -12.66 -36.95 -16.22
N GLY A 402 -13.10 -38.16 -15.85
CA GLY A 402 -12.21 -39.32 -15.67
C GLY A 402 -11.26 -39.20 -14.48
N GLY A 403 -11.54 -38.32 -13.51
CA GLY A 403 -10.67 -38.04 -12.36
C GLY A 403 -9.45 -37.18 -12.71
N LEU A 404 -9.44 -36.52 -13.87
CA LEU A 404 -8.30 -35.74 -14.36
C LEU A 404 -8.56 -34.23 -14.33
N PRO A 405 -7.51 -33.40 -14.21
CA PRO A 405 -7.61 -31.95 -14.34
C PRO A 405 -8.12 -31.54 -15.74
N ILE A 406 -9.01 -30.54 -15.79
CA ILE A 406 -9.65 -30.10 -17.05
C ILE A 406 -9.41 -28.62 -17.38
N GLY A 407 -8.66 -27.90 -16.55
CA GLY A 407 -8.39 -26.48 -16.68
C GLY A 407 -7.66 -26.15 -17.98
N LYS A 408 -8.02 -25.02 -18.60
CA LYS A 408 -7.30 -24.48 -19.76
C LYS A 408 -6.37 -23.38 -19.32
N LEU A 409 -5.19 -23.36 -19.92
CA LEU A 409 -4.31 -22.20 -19.89
C LEU A 409 -4.90 -21.14 -20.83
N LEU A 410 -4.87 -19.87 -20.42
CA LEU A 410 -5.50 -18.77 -21.15
C LEU A 410 -4.42 -17.82 -21.73
N PRO A 411 -3.69 -18.19 -22.80
CA PRO A 411 -2.65 -17.37 -23.41
C PRO A 411 -3.15 -16.35 -24.45
N GLU A 412 -4.46 -16.19 -24.68
CA GLU A 412 -4.98 -15.31 -25.74
C GLU A 412 -5.31 -13.89 -25.22
N MET A 413 -4.67 -12.85 -25.78
CA MET A 413 -5.19 -11.48 -25.74
C MET A 413 -6.19 -11.29 -26.90
N THR A 414 -7.46 -11.06 -26.61
CA THR A 414 -8.40 -10.60 -27.63
C THR A 414 -8.22 -9.10 -27.79
N GLN A 415 -8.02 -8.61 -29.02
CA GLN A 415 -8.01 -7.18 -29.32
C GLN A 415 -9.28 -6.53 -28.76
N ILE A 416 -9.13 -5.57 -27.86
CA ILE A 416 -10.24 -4.74 -27.44
C ILE A 416 -10.55 -3.81 -28.61
N GLY A 417 -11.53 -4.17 -29.42
CA GLY A 417 -12.15 -3.23 -30.33
C GLY A 417 -12.68 -2.04 -29.54
N HIS A 418 -12.32 -0.83 -29.96
CA HIS A 418 -12.91 0.41 -29.48
C HIS A 418 -14.44 0.37 -29.64
N THR A 419 -15.17 -0.10 -28.62
CA THR A 419 -16.63 0.06 -28.55
C THR A 419 -17.10 0.04 -27.10
N LEU A 420 -16.59 0.98 -26.31
CA LEU A 420 -17.24 1.42 -25.08
C LEU A 420 -17.26 2.96 -25.07
N GLN A 421 -17.99 3.52 -26.02
CA GLN A 421 -18.59 4.83 -25.85
C GLN A 421 -20.09 4.68 -26.13
N ASN A 422 -20.88 5.08 -25.14
CA ASN A 422 -22.33 5.26 -25.17
C ASN A 422 -23.17 3.97 -25.13
N ASN A 423 -23.47 3.50 -23.92
CA ASN A 423 -24.79 2.92 -23.68
C ASN A 423 -25.29 3.28 -22.26
N PRO A 424 -26.00 4.40 -22.07
CA PRO A 424 -26.61 4.76 -20.81
C PRO A 424 -28.02 4.16 -20.73
N GLU A 425 -28.12 2.83 -20.63
CA GLU A 425 -29.37 2.17 -20.22
C GLU A 425 -29.05 1.04 -19.25
N ILE A 426 -28.68 1.43 -18.03
CA ILE A 426 -28.90 0.58 -16.86
C ILE A 426 -30.26 0.98 -16.30
N LEU A 427 -31.20 0.06 -16.47
CA LEU A 427 -32.60 0.13 -16.14
C LEU A 427 -32.85 0.49 -14.67
N SER A 428 -33.69 1.51 -14.48
CA SER A 428 -34.49 1.76 -13.27
C SER A 428 -35.43 0.57 -12.99
N PRO A 429 -35.63 0.13 -11.73
CA PRO A 429 -36.39 -1.07 -11.40
C PRO A 429 -37.93 -0.87 -11.38
N GLU A 430 -38.52 -0.21 -12.40
CA GLU A 430 -39.96 0.13 -12.36
C GLU A 430 -40.82 -0.34 -13.55
N LYS A 431 -40.35 -1.19 -14.48
CA LYS A 431 -41.15 -1.51 -15.69
C LYS A 431 -41.39 -2.97 -16.10
N GLU A 432 -41.18 -3.95 -15.22
CA GLU A 432 -41.68 -5.31 -15.47
C GLU A 432 -42.50 -5.83 -14.29
N ALA A 433 -43.70 -5.28 -14.15
CA ALA A 433 -44.78 -5.89 -13.38
C ALA A 433 -46.09 -5.77 -14.17
N ARG A 434 -46.20 -6.51 -15.28
CA ARG A 434 -47.49 -6.78 -15.92
C ARG A 434 -47.55 -8.21 -16.43
N ALA A 435 -48.44 -8.96 -15.79
CA ALA A 435 -49.18 -10.15 -16.25
C ALA A 435 -48.87 -11.45 -15.47
N VAL A 436 -49.40 -11.53 -14.25
CA VAL A 436 -49.80 -12.80 -13.62
C VAL A 436 -51.16 -12.56 -12.93
N PRO A 437 -52.19 -13.41 -13.11
CA PRO A 437 -53.49 -13.24 -12.46
C PRO A 437 -53.42 -13.60 -10.97
N GLN A 438 -54.01 -12.76 -10.12
CA GLN A 438 -54.10 -12.92 -8.66
C GLN A 438 -55.24 -13.89 -8.27
N PRO A 439 -55.06 -14.77 -7.25
CA PRO A 439 -56.16 -15.40 -6.54
C PRO A 439 -56.65 -14.53 -5.36
N GLU A 440 -57.95 -14.59 -5.10
CA GLU A 440 -58.70 -13.78 -4.13
C GLU A 440 -58.27 -13.97 -2.65
N ALA A 441 -58.34 -12.88 -1.88
CA ALA A 441 -58.04 -12.83 -0.44
C ALA A 441 -59.32 -12.97 0.44
N PRO A 442 -59.25 -13.61 1.62
CA PRO A 442 -60.33 -13.55 2.61
C PRO A 442 -60.16 -12.39 3.62
N HIS A 443 -61.29 -11.80 4.00
CA HIS A 443 -61.44 -10.66 4.92
C HIS A 443 -60.99 -10.90 6.38
N PRO A 444 -60.59 -9.85 7.13
CA PRO A 444 -60.20 -9.95 8.54
C PRO A 444 -61.37 -9.77 9.53
N PRO A 445 -61.30 -10.35 10.76
CA PRO A 445 -62.31 -10.15 11.79
C PRO A 445 -62.05 -8.90 12.66
N LYS A 446 -63.15 -8.30 13.14
CA LYS A 446 -63.23 -7.08 13.97
C LYS A 446 -62.72 -7.28 15.42
N PRO A 447 -62.19 -6.25 16.09
CA PRO A 447 -61.69 -6.35 17.46
C PRO A 447 -62.79 -6.16 18.52
N LYS A 448 -62.73 -6.94 19.60
CA LYS A 448 -63.57 -6.82 20.80
C LYS A 448 -62.96 -5.84 21.81
N LYS A 449 -63.80 -4.97 22.37
CA LYS A 449 -63.54 -4.04 23.48
C LYS A 449 -63.36 -4.82 24.79
N HIS A 450 -62.37 -4.45 25.62
CA HIS A 450 -62.51 -4.56 27.08
C HIS A 450 -61.71 -3.47 27.82
N SER A 451 -62.27 -3.12 28.97
CA SER A 451 -62.13 -1.95 29.84
C SER A 451 -60.92 -1.97 30.77
N ARG A 452 -60.43 -0.77 31.12
CA ARG A 452 -59.52 -0.48 32.25
C ARG A 452 -60.18 -0.73 33.62
N PRO A 453 -59.37 -0.74 34.70
CA PRO A 453 -59.58 0.30 35.71
C PRO A 453 -58.29 1.00 36.19
N HIS A 454 -58.51 2.20 36.74
CA HIS A 454 -57.57 3.19 37.27
C HIS A 454 -57.07 2.87 38.69
N SER A 455 -55.87 3.39 39.03
CA SER A 455 -55.45 3.73 40.40
C SER A 455 -54.71 5.09 40.41
N PRO A 456 -54.79 5.91 41.47
CA PRO A 456 -54.41 7.34 41.45
C PRO A 456 -52.96 7.61 41.90
N GLY A 457 -52.34 8.65 41.34
CA GLY A 457 -50.96 9.07 41.65
C GLY A 457 -50.82 10.08 42.80
N PRO A 458 -49.61 10.64 43.02
CA PRO A 458 -49.42 11.84 43.84
C PRO A 458 -48.90 13.06 43.04
N GLN A 459 -49.31 14.25 43.47
CA GLN A 459 -48.98 15.59 42.93
C GLN A 459 -47.54 16.06 43.25
N PRO A 460 -47.00 17.08 42.52
CA PRO A 460 -45.59 17.47 42.59
C PRO A 460 -45.28 18.62 43.58
N HIS A 461 -44.07 18.58 44.16
CA HIS A 461 -43.49 19.67 44.94
C HIS A 461 -42.84 20.76 44.05
N ARG A 462 -43.16 22.01 44.36
CA ARG A 462 -42.71 23.26 43.73
C ARG A 462 -41.27 23.62 44.17
N LYS A 463 -40.30 23.75 43.26
CA LYS A 463 -38.95 24.29 43.54
C LYS A 463 -38.70 25.66 42.89
N ARG A 464 -38.03 26.53 43.66
CA ARG A 464 -37.66 27.94 43.40
C ARG A 464 -36.60 28.08 42.28
N LYS A 465 -36.69 29.17 41.49
CA LYS A 465 -35.71 29.55 40.44
C LYS A 465 -34.43 30.13 41.04
N SER A 466 -33.26 29.66 40.56
CA SER A 466 -31.92 30.24 40.77
C SER A 466 -31.55 31.18 39.61
N LYS A 467 -30.73 32.20 39.89
CA LYS A 467 -30.56 33.44 39.11
C LYS A 467 -29.24 33.52 38.30
N TYR A 468 -28.64 32.40 37.90
CA TYR A 468 -27.43 32.36 37.07
C TYR A 468 -27.56 31.35 35.93
N SER A 469 -27.30 31.79 34.69
CA SER A 469 -27.30 30.96 33.47
C SER A 469 -25.93 30.29 33.32
N PRO A 470 -25.83 28.95 33.25
CA PRO A 470 -24.56 28.24 33.14
C PRO A 470 -24.02 28.13 31.69
N TYR A 471 -24.61 28.85 30.73
CA TYR A 471 -24.36 28.66 29.30
C TYR A 471 -23.59 29.83 28.67
N THR A 472 -22.80 29.56 27.63
CA THR A 472 -22.11 30.60 26.87
C THR A 472 -23.10 31.39 25.99
N PRO A 473 -22.78 32.63 25.57
CA PRO A 473 -23.69 33.46 24.78
C PRO A 473 -24.15 32.81 23.45
N GLU A 474 -23.31 31.95 22.85
CA GLU A 474 -23.66 31.20 21.64
C GLU A 474 -24.76 30.15 21.92
N ILE A 475 -24.74 29.54 23.10
CA ILE A 475 -25.73 28.56 23.55
C ILE A 475 -27.05 29.25 23.89
N GLU A 476 -27.02 30.44 24.50
CA GLU A 476 -28.24 31.23 24.74
C GLU A 476 -28.91 31.64 23.42
N LYS A 477 -28.13 31.97 22.39
CA LYS A 477 -28.64 32.26 21.05
C LYS A 477 -29.29 31.02 20.42
N ALA A 478 -28.66 29.85 20.51
CA ALA A 478 -29.23 28.60 20.00
C ALA A 478 -30.52 28.22 20.74
N LEU A 479 -30.55 28.36 22.07
CA LEU A 479 -31.74 28.15 22.89
C LEU A 479 -32.88 29.10 22.52
N SER A 480 -32.58 30.37 22.20
CA SER A 480 -33.60 31.35 21.77
C SER A 480 -34.26 30.97 20.44
N VAL A 481 -33.48 30.45 19.49
CA VAL A 481 -33.97 30.01 18.18
C VAL A 481 -34.82 28.76 18.33
N ILE A 482 -34.39 27.80 19.17
CA ILE A 482 -35.15 26.58 19.47
C ILE A 482 -36.46 26.92 20.19
N THR A 483 -36.45 27.87 21.12
CA THR A 483 -37.64 28.32 21.86
C THR A 483 -38.65 29.01 20.92
N ALA A 484 -38.18 29.85 20.01
CA ALA A 484 -39.02 30.50 19.01
C ALA A 484 -39.67 29.50 18.03
N GLU A 485 -38.97 28.41 17.70
CA GLU A 485 -39.51 27.36 16.84
C GLU A 485 -40.48 26.42 17.58
N LEU A 486 -40.31 26.27 18.90
CA LEU A 486 -41.23 25.54 19.77
C LEU A 486 -42.57 26.27 19.97
N GLU A 487 -42.56 27.60 20.07
CA GLU A 487 -43.80 28.41 20.17
C GLU A 487 -44.66 28.28 18.91
N LYS A 488 -44.05 28.19 17.72
CA LYS A 488 -44.74 27.96 16.44
C LYS A 488 -45.40 26.58 16.34
N THR A 489 -44.93 25.59 17.10
CA THR A 489 -45.36 24.19 16.97
C THR A 489 -46.42 23.78 18.01
N SER A 490 -46.82 24.69 18.91
CA SER A 490 -47.68 24.40 20.08
C SER A 490 -49.20 24.37 19.82
N ARG A 491 -49.65 23.93 18.64
CA ARG A 491 -51.08 23.69 18.35
C ARG A 491 -51.33 22.33 17.71
N THR A 492 -51.09 21.25 18.44
CA THR A 492 -51.83 19.97 18.31
C THR A 492 -51.39 18.99 19.40
N SER A 493 -52.31 18.61 20.27
CA SER A 493 -52.09 17.77 21.44
C SER A 493 -51.99 16.28 21.09
N THR A 494 -50.84 15.85 20.57
CA THR A 494 -50.40 14.43 20.58
C THR A 494 -48.86 14.27 20.63
N SER A 495 -48.08 15.34 20.87
CA SER A 495 -46.61 15.32 20.66
C SER A 495 -45.74 15.40 21.92
N THR A 496 -46.30 15.54 23.13
CA THR A 496 -45.50 15.79 24.34
C THR A 496 -44.60 14.61 24.74
N LEU A 497 -45.08 13.36 24.63
CA LEU A 497 -44.29 12.17 25.00
C LEU A 497 -43.16 11.86 23.99
N THR A 498 -43.36 12.17 22.71
CA THR A 498 -42.34 12.01 21.65
C THR A 498 -41.26 13.09 21.74
N LEU A 499 -41.64 14.31 22.15
CA LEU A 499 -40.71 15.41 22.41
C LEU A 499 -39.83 15.14 23.63
N GLU A 500 -40.39 14.66 24.75
CA GLU A 500 -39.62 14.32 25.95
C GLU A 500 -38.56 13.24 25.67
N ASN A 501 -38.91 12.19 24.91
CA ASN A 501 -37.96 11.14 24.50
C ASN A 501 -36.88 11.66 23.54
N THR A 502 -37.23 12.57 22.64
CA THR A 502 -36.27 13.21 21.72
C THR A 502 -35.30 14.10 22.49
N ILE A 503 -35.79 14.86 23.47
CA ILE A 503 -34.97 15.70 24.35
C ILE A 503 -34.00 14.84 25.17
N GLN A 504 -34.47 13.76 25.81
CA GLN A 504 -33.59 12.85 26.56
C GLN A 504 -32.50 12.23 25.68
N THR A 505 -32.85 11.86 24.44
CA THR A 505 -31.89 11.30 23.48
C THR A 505 -30.83 12.32 23.06
N LEU A 506 -31.24 13.58 22.82
CA LEU A 506 -30.33 14.66 22.46
C LEU A 506 -29.42 15.05 23.62
N GLU A 507 -29.94 15.11 24.85
CA GLU A 507 -29.13 15.35 26.05
C GLU A 507 -28.09 14.25 26.28
N GLN A 508 -28.46 12.98 26.03
CA GLN A 508 -27.53 11.87 26.15
C GLN A 508 -26.43 11.94 25.09
N ARG A 509 -26.78 12.29 23.84
CA ARG A 509 -25.80 12.53 22.77
C ARG A 509 -24.88 13.71 23.07
N LEU A 510 -25.41 14.79 23.65
CA LEU A 510 -24.61 15.95 24.06
C LEU A 510 -23.59 15.57 25.14
N ARG A 511 -24.03 14.82 26.16
CA ARG A 511 -23.13 14.30 27.21
C ARG A 511 -22.01 13.43 26.66
N MET A 512 -22.29 12.59 25.65
CA MET A 512 -21.26 11.79 25.00
C MET A 512 -20.28 12.65 24.20
N ARG A 513 -20.76 13.67 23.49
CA ARG A 513 -19.90 14.62 22.76
C ARG A 513 -19.03 15.46 23.70
N ASP A 514 -19.54 15.85 24.86
CA ASP A 514 -18.75 16.55 25.88
C ASP A 514 -17.62 15.66 26.42
N GLN A 515 -17.88 14.38 26.66
CA GLN A 515 -16.84 13.41 27.07
C GLN A 515 -15.79 13.22 25.97
N GLU A 516 -16.20 13.13 24.71
CA GLU A 516 -15.32 13.02 23.55
C GLU A 516 -14.42 14.26 23.40
N ILE A 517 -14.98 15.47 23.58
CA ILE A 517 -14.21 16.72 23.56
C ILE A 517 -13.17 16.78 24.69
N VAL A 518 -13.48 16.27 25.88
CA VAL A 518 -12.51 16.21 27.00
C VAL A 518 -11.37 15.25 26.68
N LEU A 519 -11.66 14.09 26.05
CA LEU A 519 -10.65 13.12 25.63
C LEU A 519 -9.74 13.70 24.55
N LEU A 520 -10.31 14.30 23.50
CA LEU A 520 -9.57 14.94 22.42
C LEU A 520 -8.69 16.10 22.92
N LYS A 521 -9.14 16.87 23.92
CA LYS A 521 -8.32 17.91 24.56
C LYS A 521 -7.12 17.32 25.30
N ARG A 522 -7.29 16.20 26.00
CA ARG A 522 -6.18 15.50 26.68
C ARG A 522 -5.17 14.94 25.69
N GLU A 523 -5.65 14.33 24.62
CA GLU A 523 -4.82 13.78 23.54
C GLU A 523 -4.02 14.88 22.83
N ARG A 524 -4.68 15.99 22.45
CA ARG A 524 -4.02 17.18 21.90
C ARG A 524 -2.94 17.72 22.84
N ASP A 525 -3.22 17.80 24.14
CA ASP A 525 -2.24 18.30 25.12
C ASP A 525 -1.08 17.32 25.33
N GLY A 526 -1.30 16.01 25.15
CA GLY A 526 -0.25 14.98 25.10
C GLY A 526 0.65 15.14 23.88
N LEU A 527 0.06 15.20 22.68
CA LEU A 527 0.77 15.41 21.42
C LEU A 527 1.58 16.73 21.44
N ARG A 528 1.03 17.79 22.04
CA ARG A 528 1.76 19.06 22.18
C ARG A 528 3.04 18.91 23.02
N LYS A 529 3.04 18.06 24.05
CA LYS A 529 4.23 17.78 24.87
C LYS A 529 5.24 16.92 24.12
N GLU A 530 4.80 15.94 23.34
CA GLU A 530 5.67 15.14 22.48
C GLU A 530 6.36 15.97 21.41
N VAL A 531 5.60 16.84 20.71
CA VAL A 531 6.17 17.77 19.72
C VAL A 531 7.22 18.70 20.35
N GLU A 532 7.00 19.15 21.59
CA GLU A 532 7.99 20.00 22.27
C GLU A 532 9.24 19.20 22.68
N LYS A 533 9.07 17.93 23.06
CA LYS A 533 10.20 17.01 23.34
C LYS A 533 11.00 16.74 22.07
N GLU A 534 10.35 16.46 20.94
CA GLU A 534 11.01 16.25 19.66
C GLU A 534 11.73 17.51 19.16
N LYS A 535 11.17 18.71 19.36
CA LYS A 535 11.86 19.96 19.02
C LYS A 535 13.16 20.14 19.79
N GLU A 536 13.19 19.77 21.07
CA GLU A 536 14.41 19.82 21.88
C GLU A 536 15.41 18.72 21.47
N GLU A 537 14.93 17.55 21.07
CA GLU A 537 15.76 16.47 20.49
C GLU A 537 16.42 16.94 19.17
N VAL A 538 15.65 17.56 18.28
CA VAL A 538 16.14 18.12 17.00
C VAL A 538 17.20 19.18 17.24
N LYS A 539 16.97 20.13 18.15
CA LYS A 539 17.99 21.14 18.52
C LYS A 539 19.28 20.48 19.04
N ARG A 540 19.17 19.40 19.82
CA ARG A 540 20.33 18.66 20.34
C ARG A 540 21.10 18.00 19.20
N VAL A 541 20.41 17.35 18.27
CA VAL A 541 21.02 16.70 17.11
C VAL A 541 21.67 17.72 16.17
N GLU A 542 21.03 18.86 15.92
CA GLU A 542 21.59 19.97 15.15
C GLU A 542 22.89 20.51 15.77
N GLY A 543 22.94 20.65 17.09
CA GLY A 543 24.15 21.04 17.81
C GLY A 543 25.31 20.05 17.62
N VAL A 544 25.03 18.74 17.73
CA VAL A 544 26.04 17.69 17.49
C VAL A 544 26.51 17.69 16.03
N LEU A 545 25.60 17.90 15.08
CA LEU A 545 25.96 18.00 13.65
C LEU A 545 26.90 19.18 13.37
N ASP A 546 26.66 20.33 14.01
CA ASP A 546 27.49 21.53 13.86
C ASP A 546 28.88 21.37 14.49
N ASP A 547 29.01 20.59 15.56
CA ASP A 547 30.29 20.21 16.15
C ASP A 547 31.06 19.24 15.21
N VAL A 548 30.42 18.17 14.75
CA VAL A 548 31.01 17.20 13.81
C VAL A 548 31.44 17.87 12.50
N ARG A 549 30.64 18.82 12.01
CA ARG A 549 30.97 19.58 10.80
C ARG A 549 32.18 20.48 11.01
N ARG A 550 32.32 21.11 12.18
CA ARG A 550 33.50 21.92 12.52
C ARG A 550 34.76 21.07 12.61
N ASP A 551 34.68 19.92 13.26
CA ASP A 551 35.81 19.00 13.41
C ASP A 551 36.25 18.42 12.06
N ARG A 552 35.30 18.03 11.21
CA ARG A 552 35.61 17.54 9.85
C ARG A 552 36.23 18.63 8.98
N VAL A 553 35.80 19.89 9.11
CA VAL A 553 36.41 21.03 8.40
C VAL A 553 37.82 21.31 8.90
N ALA A 554 38.08 21.20 10.21
CA ALA A 554 39.41 21.33 10.79
C ALA A 554 40.35 20.19 10.33
N GLU A 555 39.84 18.96 10.28
CA GLU A 555 40.59 17.78 9.82
C GLU A 555 40.90 17.85 8.31
N ILE A 556 39.96 18.33 7.49
CA ILE A 556 40.18 18.57 6.06
C ILE A 556 41.25 19.66 5.85
N ARG A 557 41.22 20.76 6.62
CA ARG A 557 42.26 21.80 6.56
C ARG A 557 43.65 21.26 6.92
N LYS A 558 43.73 20.36 7.90
CA LYS A 558 44.98 19.72 8.32
C LYS A 558 45.49 18.67 7.32
N ARG A 559 44.59 17.94 6.66
CA ARG A 559 44.93 16.89 5.66
C ARG A 559 45.30 17.43 4.29
N MET A 560 44.89 18.64 3.92
CA MET A 560 45.08 19.15 2.56
C MET A 560 46.45 19.79 2.29
N GLY A 561 47.28 20.16 3.26
CA GLY A 561 48.66 20.66 3.02
C GLY A 561 48.82 21.91 2.12
N VAL A 562 47.71 22.48 1.62
CA VAL A 562 47.68 23.56 0.62
C VAL A 562 48.24 24.89 1.15
N GLU A 563 48.27 25.10 2.46
CA GLU A 563 48.72 26.37 3.03
C GLU A 563 50.25 26.56 2.91
N GLU A 564 51.03 25.48 3.04
CA GLU A 564 52.50 25.50 2.87
C GLU A 564 52.89 25.67 1.39
N GLU A 565 52.26 24.92 0.50
CA GLU A 565 52.46 25.04 -0.95
C GLU A 565 52.06 26.43 -1.47
N ARG A 566 50.96 27.01 -0.97
CA ARG A 566 50.56 28.38 -1.32
C ARG A 566 51.60 29.42 -0.89
N ASN A 567 52.22 29.24 0.27
CA ASN A 567 53.22 30.19 0.77
C ASN A 567 54.55 30.08 0.01
N ASP A 568 55.00 28.88 -0.38
CA ASP A 568 56.18 28.71 -1.24
C ASP A 568 55.97 29.32 -2.64
N LEU A 569 54.79 29.07 -3.24
CA LEU A 569 54.40 29.67 -4.53
C LEU A 569 54.34 31.19 -4.46
N LYS A 570 53.79 31.75 -3.38
CA LYS A 570 53.72 33.20 -3.19
C LYS A 570 55.12 33.82 -3.11
N SER A 571 56.04 33.21 -2.37
CA SER A 571 57.42 33.68 -2.26
C SER A 571 58.17 33.62 -3.60
N LYS A 572 57.93 32.60 -4.44
CA LYS A 572 58.47 32.52 -5.81
C LYS A 572 57.91 33.59 -6.74
N VAL A 573 56.61 33.86 -6.69
CA VAL A 573 55.97 34.90 -7.50
C VAL A 573 56.54 36.28 -7.17
N GLU A 574 56.70 36.60 -5.88
CA GLU A 574 57.27 37.88 -5.45
C GLU A 574 58.73 38.08 -5.93
N SER A 575 59.54 37.02 -5.94
CA SER A 575 60.90 37.04 -6.50
C SER A 575 60.92 37.34 -8.00
N LEU A 576 60.06 36.65 -8.77
CA LEU A 576 59.97 36.80 -10.23
C LEU A 576 59.43 38.18 -10.64
N GLU A 577 58.49 38.73 -9.88
CA GLU A 577 58.02 40.09 -10.13
C GLU A 577 59.10 41.14 -9.91
N LYS A 578 59.96 40.95 -8.90
CA LYS A 578 61.09 41.85 -8.64
C LYS A 578 62.08 41.84 -9.81
N GLU A 579 62.43 40.64 -10.28
CA GLU A 579 63.31 40.49 -11.44
C GLU A 579 62.68 41.13 -12.69
N GLY A 580 61.40 40.87 -12.96
CA GLY A 580 60.68 41.48 -14.08
C GLY A 580 60.63 43.01 -14.03
N ARG A 581 60.61 43.63 -12.85
CA ARG A 581 60.70 45.09 -12.69
C ARG A 581 62.07 45.62 -13.08
N GLU A 582 63.15 44.94 -12.70
CA GLU A 582 64.52 45.32 -13.09
C GLU A 582 64.72 45.23 -14.61
N TRP A 583 64.27 44.14 -15.24
CA TRP A 583 64.36 43.96 -16.69
C TRP A 583 63.56 45.03 -17.47
N ARG A 584 62.37 45.40 -17.00
CA ARG A 584 61.59 46.51 -17.58
C ARG A 584 62.23 47.88 -17.36
N GLY A 585 63.03 48.04 -16.31
CA GLY A 585 63.84 49.25 -16.08
C GLY A 585 64.94 49.38 -17.13
N ARG A 586 65.76 48.34 -17.29
CA ARG A 586 66.82 48.27 -18.31
C ARG A 586 66.28 48.42 -19.73
N LEU A 587 65.14 47.78 -20.01
CA LEU A 587 64.50 47.91 -21.32
C LEU A 587 64.06 49.36 -21.59
N ARG A 588 63.56 50.08 -20.59
CA ARG A 588 63.19 51.50 -20.71
C ARG A 588 64.36 52.42 -21.03
N GLU A 589 65.55 52.12 -20.47
CA GLU A 589 66.79 52.84 -20.80
C GLU A 589 67.24 52.57 -22.24
N LEU A 590 67.05 51.35 -22.75
CA LEU A 590 67.45 50.95 -24.10
C LEU A 590 66.54 51.50 -25.22
N VAL A 591 65.22 51.56 -25.01
CA VAL A 591 64.25 52.08 -26.01
C VAL A 591 63.91 53.58 -25.83
N GLY A 592 64.79 54.35 -25.19
CA GLY A 592 64.71 55.82 -25.20
C GLY A 592 63.45 56.41 -24.56
N GLY A 593 62.80 55.70 -23.64
CA GLY A 593 61.64 56.20 -22.91
C GLY A 593 60.30 56.19 -23.67
N GLU A 594 60.22 55.59 -24.87
CA GLU A 594 58.93 55.43 -25.54
C GLU A 594 58.05 54.39 -24.82
N LYS A 595 57.00 54.89 -24.15
CA LYS A 595 56.07 54.12 -23.30
C LYS A 595 55.20 53.10 -24.06
N THR A 596 55.33 53.00 -25.37
CA THR A 596 54.48 52.16 -26.24
C THR A 596 55.09 50.81 -26.56
N HIS A 597 56.31 50.48 -26.08
CA HIS A 597 56.90 49.17 -26.35
C HIS A 597 56.06 48.03 -25.70
N PRO A 598 55.66 46.99 -26.45
CA PRO A 598 54.71 45.96 -25.98
C PRO A 598 55.11 45.24 -24.68
N TYR A 599 56.41 45.20 -24.39
CA TYR A 599 57.00 44.53 -23.22
C TYR A 599 57.13 45.42 -21.97
N LEU A 600 56.82 46.71 -22.07
CA LEU A 600 56.80 47.66 -20.94
C LEU A 600 55.40 47.78 -20.28
N GLN A 601 54.39 47.18 -20.88
CA GLN A 601 53.01 47.12 -20.37
C GLN A 601 52.92 46.12 -19.20
N PRO A 602 52.21 46.44 -18.10
CA PRO A 602 51.92 45.47 -17.04
C PRO A 602 51.16 44.28 -17.63
N ARG A 603 51.65 43.06 -17.41
CA ARG A 603 50.87 41.85 -17.69
C ARG A 603 50.06 41.52 -16.45
N ASP A 604 48.79 41.88 -16.44
CA ASP A 604 47.85 41.53 -15.39
C ASP A 604 47.43 40.05 -15.51
N ASN A 605 48.37 39.15 -15.21
CA ASN A 605 48.20 37.78 -14.67
C ASN A 605 49.37 36.88 -15.08
N ILE A 606 50.45 36.90 -14.30
CA ILE A 606 51.49 35.87 -14.38
C ILE A 606 50.92 34.48 -14.00
N TYR A 607 49.82 34.44 -13.23
CA TYR A 607 49.09 33.22 -12.88
C TYR A 607 48.51 32.47 -14.10
N GLU A 608 48.08 33.16 -15.16
CA GLU A 608 47.54 32.49 -16.35
C GLU A 608 48.63 31.86 -17.23
N ALA A 609 49.80 32.48 -17.30
CA ALA A 609 50.93 31.94 -18.06
C ALA A 609 51.53 30.68 -17.42
N LEU A 610 51.52 30.58 -16.09
CA LEU A 610 51.94 29.39 -15.34
C LEU A 610 50.85 28.31 -15.26
N ALA A 611 49.56 28.68 -15.28
CA ALA A 611 48.46 27.71 -15.32
C ALA A 611 48.37 26.96 -16.67
N ALA A 612 48.87 27.54 -17.76
CA ALA A 612 48.80 26.97 -19.11
C ALA A 612 49.71 25.75 -19.32
N THR A 613 50.71 25.53 -18.47
CA THR A 613 51.66 24.42 -18.60
C THR A 613 51.43 23.25 -17.64
N THR A 614 50.46 23.30 -16.73
CA THR A 614 50.34 22.21 -15.73
C THR A 614 48.94 21.72 -15.34
N PHE A 615 47.81 22.33 -15.74
CA PHE A 615 46.48 21.74 -15.43
C PHE A 615 45.43 21.94 -16.52
N ARG A 616 44.88 20.84 -17.07
CA ARG A 616 43.72 20.87 -17.97
C ARG A 616 42.41 20.84 -17.16
N HIS A 617 41.52 21.80 -17.46
CA HIS A 617 40.06 21.89 -17.22
C HIS A 617 39.47 22.50 -15.93
N PRO A 618 39.51 23.84 -15.79
CA PRO A 618 38.73 24.60 -14.78
C PRO A 618 37.22 24.77 -15.10
N GLN A 619 36.81 24.72 -16.37
CA GLN A 619 35.44 25.08 -16.78
C GLN A 619 34.35 24.01 -16.46
N LYS A 620 34.73 22.75 -16.24
CA LYS A 620 33.76 21.68 -15.89
C LYS A 620 33.32 21.72 -14.42
N ILE A 621 34.20 22.18 -13.53
CA ILE A 621 33.92 22.21 -12.08
C ILE A 621 33.03 23.41 -11.72
N ALA A 622 33.26 24.58 -12.32
CA ALA A 622 32.44 25.77 -12.09
C ALA A 622 30.99 25.61 -12.60
N LYS A 623 30.78 24.92 -13.73
CA LYS A 623 29.43 24.61 -14.26
C LYS A 623 28.67 23.63 -13.37
N SER A 624 29.36 22.64 -12.80
CA SER A 624 28.76 21.68 -11.86
C SER A 624 28.32 22.36 -10.55
N LEU A 625 29.18 23.20 -9.97
CA LEU A 625 28.87 23.94 -8.74
C LEU A 625 27.75 24.99 -8.92
N ALA A 626 27.67 25.65 -10.06
CA ALA A 626 26.59 26.61 -10.34
C ALA A 626 25.23 25.92 -10.53
N SER A 627 25.21 24.76 -11.20
CA SER A 627 24.00 23.96 -11.41
C SER A 627 23.43 23.42 -10.09
N SER A 628 24.29 22.88 -9.22
CA SER A 628 23.89 22.36 -7.92
C SER A 628 23.35 23.46 -6.99
N LYS A 629 23.94 24.67 -7.04
CA LYS A 629 23.49 25.83 -6.23
C LYS A 629 22.15 26.39 -6.69
N ALA A 630 21.85 26.34 -7.99
CA ALA A 630 20.55 26.73 -8.54
C ALA A 630 19.46 25.69 -8.21
N HIS A 631 19.79 24.41 -8.25
CA HIS A 631 18.88 23.32 -7.92
C HIS A 631 18.48 23.32 -6.44
N LEU A 632 19.45 23.55 -5.54
CA LEU A 632 19.21 23.70 -4.09
C LEU A 632 18.33 24.91 -3.75
N ARG A 633 18.54 26.06 -4.41
CA ARG A 633 17.68 27.25 -4.22
C ARG A 633 16.25 27.04 -4.70
N LYS A 634 16.04 26.21 -5.73
CA LYS A 634 14.70 25.85 -6.23
C LYS A 634 13.97 24.93 -5.24
N LYS A 635 14.63 23.90 -4.72
CA LYS A 635 14.06 23.00 -3.69
C LYS A 635 13.70 23.75 -2.40
N TYR A 636 14.55 24.69 -1.97
CA TYR A 636 14.32 25.47 -0.74
C TYR A 636 13.11 26.43 -0.83
N ARG A 637 12.85 27.01 -2.02
CA ARG A 637 11.68 27.87 -2.24
C ARG A 637 10.37 27.08 -2.25
N THR A 638 10.37 25.88 -2.85
CA THR A 638 9.20 24.99 -2.85
C THR A 638 8.86 24.50 -1.44
N PHE A 639 9.88 24.21 -0.63
CA PHE A 639 9.73 23.80 0.76
C PHE A 639 9.14 24.91 1.66
N ILE A 640 9.59 26.16 1.50
CA ILE A 640 9.02 27.31 2.23
C ILE A 640 7.57 27.58 1.80
N ALA A 641 7.25 27.48 0.51
CA ALA A 641 5.89 27.66 -0.01
C ALA A 641 4.91 26.57 0.49
N TYR A 642 5.40 25.34 0.68
CA TYR A 642 4.64 24.23 1.25
C TYR A 642 4.31 24.48 2.73
N TYR A 643 5.29 24.92 3.52
CA TYR A 643 5.09 25.23 4.95
C TYR A 643 4.19 26.45 5.19
N GLN A 644 4.29 27.47 4.34
CA GLN A 644 3.41 28.65 4.40
C GLN A 644 1.95 28.31 4.07
N ARG A 645 1.69 27.27 3.28
CA ARG A 645 0.33 26.75 3.03
C ARG A 645 -0.22 25.97 4.21
N ILE A 646 0.60 25.14 4.85
CA ILE A 646 0.21 24.39 6.05
C ILE A 646 -0.10 25.35 7.22
N ALA A 647 0.64 26.44 7.37
CA ALA A 647 0.38 27.45 8.40
C ALA A 647 -0.86 28.32 8.14
N ALA A 648 -1.41 28.31 6.92
CA ALA A 648 -2.58 29.09 6.52
C ALA A 648 -3.89 28.28 6.51
N THR A 649 -3.82 26.96 6.71
CA THR A 649 -4.96 26.03 6.79
C THR A 649 -5.21 25.70 8.25
#